data_AF-A0A3E0NAV7-F1
#
_entry.id   AF-A0A3E0NAV7-F1
#
_cell.length_a   1.000
_cell.length_b   1.000
_cell.length_c   1.000
_cell.angle_alpha   90.00
_cell.angle_beta   90.00
_cell.angle_gamma   90.00
#
_symmetry.space_group_name_H-M   'P 1'
#
loop_
_entity.id
_entity.type
_entity.pdbx_description
1 polymer ?
#
loop_
_entity_poly.entity_id
_entity_poly.type
_entity_poly.pdbx_seq_one_letter_code
_entity_poly.pdbx_strand_id
1 'polypeptide(L)'
;MKTEPTRFTNRELSWLEFNQRVLDEAKDARIPLLERLKFLAITASNLDEFFMVRVGGLEMLVQQGNRRLDPSGRTAEEQLEAIGQRTFRMTADQYECYAEQIEPALEDAGIRRVAAGQLTDRQAKALAEIFASEIYPVLTPAAVTSGDDFPLLINQTMNVCVHLSPSEAEPDVPRFAIIPIGRSVARRLTLPAEGGYQYALIEDVIALHVDKFFPGEAVVEAVPFRITRNADLAVDEDSAADLLAEMESVLDARKFSHCVRLELAEEASAETRAFLKEVLDLRDDSVYSVPGPIDLASMMELTKLDGYDELRYEVWKPRQSPQVSSAASMFENIAVQDILLCHPFESFEPVVRLLEEAAEDPDVLAIKQILYRTSRQSPIVAALRQAALNGKQVTVVVELKARFDEARNIEWARNLEQAGVQVIYGIRGLKTHAKICIVVRREPQGIQRYLHFGTGNYNESTARLYTDISYMTCDEQLGIDATNFFNTITGYSQPQRFRKIEAAPIGLRERIIQLIEHEIERKRQGQHAHIMAKMNSCVDPQVIETLYRASQAGVKIELNVRGICCLRPGVPGLSENITVVSIIDRFLEHSRIFYFHHGGDELVFIASADWMQRNLDRRIELFVPVEDPAARSRLINVLTTCLSDNVKGRRLLADGGYEKPTGQFGPDAIRSQQILYREASEAQKRAERATGTVFVPETARAAPVTRTTDLQRVAAETDRKTILLLRHAKSSWKEQGLADHERPLAKRGKRDAPAIGQLVYRKGLVPDLIVSSTAKRARKTAKLVAEHCGYRKEVVLSDDLYLAPPAEYLDLLRQLPDSIGRVMLVGHNPGMSDLVNALADVDTELPTAALAQIELDVPRWRDLEPKTKGKLVDLWLPRELS
;
A
#
# COMPACT_ATOMS: atom_id res chain seq x y z
N MET A 1 17.41 -45.04 17.90
CA MET A 1 16.16 -45.18 17.14
C MET A 1 16.17 -44.10 16.07
N LYS A 2 16.12 -44.45 14.78
CA LYS A 2 15.89 -43.44 13.73
C LYS A 2 14.47 -42.92 13.94
N THR A 3 14.34 -41.67 14.38
CA THR A 3 13.06 -40.98 14.50
C THR A 3 12.34 -41.06 13.15
N GLU A 4 11.12 -41.57 13.13
CA GLU A 4 10.30 -41.50 11.90
C GLU A 4 10.25 -40.04 11.43
N PRO A 5 10.45 -39.77 10.13
CA PRO A 5 10.43 -38.41 9.62
C PRO A 5 9.05 -37.79 9.88
N THR A 6 9.05 -36.59 10.45
CA THR A 6 7.82 -35.89 10.84
C THR A 6 6.94 -35.62 9.62
N ARG A 7 5.63 -35.76 9.77
CA ARG A 7 4.66 -35.60 8.66
C ARG A 7 4.45 -34.13 8.24
N PHE A 8 5.02 -33.18 8.99
CA PHE A 8 4.87 -31.75 8.79
C PHE A 8 6.24 -31.06 8.74
N THR A 9 6.35 -30.03 7.90
CA THR A 9 7.49 -29.11 7.97
C THR A 9 7.26 -28.05 9.06
N ASN A 10 8.36 -27.57 9.66
CA ASN A 10 8.27 -26.51 10.67
C ASN A 10 7.77 -25.21 10.05
N ARG A 11 6.81 -24.57 10.73
CA ARG A 11 6.15 -23.35 10.28
C ARG A 11 7.12 -22.18 10.09
N GLU A 12 8.05 -21.98 11.03
CA GLU A 12 8.95 -20.83 11.01
C GLU A 12 10.04 -20.98 9.95
N LEU A 13 10.58 -22.20 9.79
CA LEU A 13 11.49 -22.49 8.68
C LEU A 13 10.80 -22.36 7.31
N SER A 14 9.56 -22.81 7.19
CA SER A 14 8.76 -22.62 5.96
C SER A 14 8.53 -21.13 5.65
N TRP A 15 8.40 -20.28 6.68
CA TRP A 15 8.36 -18.83 6.50
C TRP A 15 9.72 -18.25 6.03
N LEU A 16 10.84 -18.75 6.57
CA LEU A 16 12.17 -18.33 6.10
C LEU A 16 12.40 -18.74 4.64
N GLU A 17 11.96 -19.92 4.22
CA GLU A 17 12.03 -20.31 2.81
C GLU A 17 11.08 -19.49 1.91
N PHE A 18 9.97 -18.97 2.44
CA PHE A 18 9.22 -17.90 1.76
C PHE A 18 10.07 -16.65 1.55
N ASN A 19 10.70 -16.13 2.60
CA ASN A 19 11.48 -14.90 2.48
C ASN A 19 12.74 -15.09 1.62
N GLN A 20 13.32 -16.29 1.59
CA GLN A 20 14.40 -16.64 0.66
C GLN A 20 13.95 -16.54 -0.80
N ARG A 21 12.73 -16.96 -1.12
CA ARG A 21 12.21 -16.82 -2.49
C ARG A 21 12.01 -15.37 -2.88
N VAL A 22 11.71 -14.48 -1.92
CA VAL A 22 11.70 -13.01 -2.12
C VAL A 22 13.12 -12.51 -2.40
N LEU A 23 14.11 -12.94 -1.62
CA LEU A 23 15.51 -12.59 -1.84
C LEU A 23 16.03 -13.05 -3.21
N ASP A 24 15.61 -14.23 -3.65
CA ASP A 24 16.00 -14.76 -4.95
C ASP A 24 15.50 -13.90 -6.12
N GLU A 25 14.42 -13.12 -5.96
CA GLU A 25 14.01 -12.13 -6.95
C GLU A 25 14.98 -10.95 -7.01
N ALA A 26 15.58 -10.54 -5.88
CA ALA A 26 16.66 -9.55 -5.89
C ALA A 26 17.92 -10.06 -6.62
N LYS A 27 18.17 -11.37 -6.57
CA LYS A 27 19.27 -12.05 -7.28
C LYS A 27 18.97 -12.31 -8.77
N ASP A 28 17.74 -12.09 -9.25
CA ASP A 28 17.35 -12.37 -10.64
C ASP A 28 17.71 -11.21 -11.58
N ALA A 29 18.79 -11.36 -12.36
CA ALA A 29 19.28 -10.34 -13.30
C ALA A 29 18.30 -10.00 -14.44
N ARG A 30 17.23 -10.79 -14.64
CA ARG A 30 16.15 -10.46 -15.60
C ARG A 30 15.21 -9.37 -15.10
N ILE A 31 15.28 -9.03 -13.82
CA ILE A 31 14.44 -8.02 -13.17
C ILE A 31 15.16 -6.66 -13.21
N PRO A 32 14.45 -5.55 -13.52
CA PRO A 32 15.04 -4.21 -13.49
C PRO A 32 15.69 -3.88 -12.14
N LEU A 33 16.77 -3.10 -12.17
CA LEU A 33 17.65 -2.91 -11.02
C LEU A 33 16.94 -2.36 -9.77
N LEU A 34 16.07 -1.34 -9.91
CA LEU A 34 15.35 -0.79 -8.76
C LEU A 34 14.27 -1.73 -8.23
N GLU A 35 13.77 -2.65 -9.05
CA GLU A 35 12.86 -3.72 -8.60
C GLU A 35 13.63 -4.82 -7.85
N ARG A 36 14.87 -5.14 -8.27
CA ARG A 36 15.76 -6.02 -7.50
C ARG A 36 16.10 -5.42 -6.14
N LEU A 37 16.44 -4.13 -6.09
CA LEU A 37 16.66 -3.39 -4.84
C LEU A 37 15.42 -3.39 -3.96
N LYS A 38 14.23 -3.23 -4.56
CA LYS A 38 12.95 -3.33 -3.87
C LYS A 38 12.73 -4.70 -3.24
N PHE A 39 13.00 -5.80 -3.96
CA PHE A 39 12.91 -7.15 -3.39
C PHE A 39 13.90 -7.39 -2.25
N LEU A 40 15.12 -6.83 -2.34
CA LEU A 40 16.09 -6.87 -1.24
C LEU A 40 15.58 -6.13 0.00
N ALA A 41 15.05 -4.91 -0.19
CA ALA A 41 14.46 -4.13 0.89
C ALA A 41 13.22 -4.80 1.51
N ILE A 42 12.37 -5.46 0.69
CA ILE A 42 11.23 -6.26 1.18
C ILE A 42 11.72 -7.44 2.00
N THR A 43 12.77 -8.14 1.55
CA THR A 43 13.36 -9.27 2.30
C THR A 43 13.80 -8.83 3.69
N ALA A 44 14.51 -7.71 3.78
CA ALA A 44 14.96 -7.14 5.05
C ALA A 44 13.77 -6.71 5.94
N SER A 45 12.79 -6.00 5.37
CA SER A 45 11.59 -5.58 6.09
C SER A 45 10.73 -6.75 6.59
N ASN A 46 10.65 -7.83 5.83
CA ASN A 46 9.95 -9.05 6.25
C ASN A 46 10.68 -9.70 7.42
N LEU A 47 12.01 -9.76 7.35
CA LEU A 47 12.85 -10.36 8.39
C LEU A 47 12.74 -9.56 9.69
N ASP A 48 12.72 -8.23 9.62
CA ASP A 48 12.41 -7.34 10.73
C ASP A 48 11.10 -7.72 11.42
N GLU A 49 9.99 -7.88 10.68
CA GLU A 49 8.71 -8.31 11.24
C GLU A 49 8.79 -9.71 11.88
N PHE A 50 9.51 -10.63 11.24
CA PHE A 50 9.69 -11.99 11.76
C PHE A 50 10.43 -12.01 13.09
N PHE A 51 11.48 -11.20 13.27
CA PHE A 51 12.15 -11.05 14.56
C PHE A 51 11.20 -10.46 15.61
N MET A 52 10.55 -9.33 15.29
CA MET A 52 9.65 -8.64 16.21
C MET A 52 8.50 -9.53 16.70
N VAL A 53 8.00 -10.45 15.88
CA VAL A 53 6.77 -11.20 16.17
C VAL A 53 7.04 -12.66 16.47
N ARG A 54 7.80 -13.37 15.62
CA ARG A 54 7.96 -14.83 15.71
C ARG A 54 9.09 -15.20 16.65
N VAL A 55 10.24 -14.57 16.51
CA VAL A 55 11.37 -14.81 17.42
C VAL A 55 11.02 -14.35 18.83
N GLY A 56 10.53 -13.10 18.98
CA GLY A 56 10.09 -12.59 20.29
C GLY A 56 9.02 -13.46 20.96
N GLY A 57 8.03 -13.96 20.20
CA GLY A 57 7.02 -14.87 20.74
C GLY A 57 7.56 -16.24 21.16
N LEU A 58 8.56 -16.79 20.44
CA LEU A 58 9.23 -18.04 20.83
C LEU A 58 10.12 -17.85 22.06
N GLU A 59 10.85 -16.75 22.17
CA GLU A 59 11.66 -16.43 23.35
C GLU A 59 10.80 -16.31 24.61
N MET A 60 9.63 -15.66 24.51
CA MET A 60 8.67 -15.62 25.62
C MET A 60 8.21 -17.01 26.06
N LEU A 61 7.97 -17.94 25.12
CA LEU A 61 7.59 -19.31 25.45
C LEU A 61 8.72 -20.06 26.18
N VAL A 62 9.98 -19.85 25.76
CA VAL A 62 11.16 -20.41 26.43
C VAL A 62 11.32 -19.84 27.84
N GLN A 63 11.17 -18.52 28.01
CA GLN A 63 11.23 -17.86 29.32
C GLN A 63 10.14 -18.35 30.28
N GLN A 64 8.96 -18.70 29.75
CA GLN A 64 7.86 -19.32 30.51
C GLN A 64 8.08 -20.83 30.78
N GLY A 65 9.19 -21.42 30.32
CA GLY A 65 9.49 -22.84 30.48
C GLY A 65 8.61 -23.78 29.65
N ASN A 66 8.01 -23.28 28.56
CA ASN A 66 7.10 -24.08 27.73
C ASN A 66 7.85 -25.07 26.84
N ARG A 67 7.71 -26.37 27.14
CA ARG A 67 8.32 -27.48 26.39
C ARG A 67 7.38 -28.19 25.41
N ARG A 68 6.24 -27.58 25.07
CA ARG A 68 5.28 -28.18 24.14
C ARG A 68 5.89 -28.27 22.73
N LEU A 69 5.79 -29.45 22.12
CA LEU A 69 6.22 -29.66 20.75
C LEU A 69 5.24 -29.02 19.75
N ASP A 70 5.78 -28.42 18.70
CA ASP A 70 5.02 -28.00 17.54
C ASP A 70 4.61 -29.21 16.66
N PRO A 71 3.75 -29.03 15.64
CA PRO A 71 3.37 -30.13 14.75
C PRO A 71 4.55 -30.77 13.99
N SER A 72 5.68 -30.09 13.85
CA SER A 72 6.91 -30.64 13.28
C SER A 72 7.76 -31.44 14.28
N GLY A 73 7.33 -31.51 15.55
CA GLY A 73 7.98 -32.27 16.61
C GLY A 73 9.11 -31.53 17.33
N ARG A 74 9.16 -30.19 17.27
CA ARG A 74 10.24 -29.38 17.88
C ARG A 74 9.76 -28.55 19.07
N THR A 75 10.63 -28.36 20.07
CA THR A 75 10.40 -27.40 21.16
C THR A 75 10.59 -25.96 20.67
N ALA A 76 10.27 -24.96 21.51
CA ALA A 76 10.55 -23.56 21.19
C ALA A 76 12.06 -23.29 21.13
N GLU A 77 12.88 -23.89 22.01
CA GLU A 77 14.33 -23.75 21.96
C GLU A 77 14.93 -24.34 20.67
N GLU A 78 14.52 -25.55 20.28
CA GLU A 78 15.00 -26.19 19.04
C GLU A 78 14.60 -25.39 17.79
N GLN A 79 13.44 -24.72 17.83
CA GLN A 79 13.02 -23.81 16.77
C GLN A 79 13.88 -22.55 16.72
N LEU A 80 14.16 -21.91 17.86
CA LEU A 80 15.05 -20.73 17.92
C LEU A 80 16.44 -21.04 17.41
N GLU A 81 17.02 -22.19 17.78
CA GLU A 81 18.34 -22.62 17.29
C GLU A 81 18.34 -22.79 15.76
N ALA A 82 17.34 -23.48 15.22
CA ALA A 82 17.22 -23.68 13.78
C ALA A 82 16.95 -22.37 13.03
N ILE A 83 16.19 -21.45 13.62
CA ILE A 83 15.94 -20.11 13.08
C ILE A 83 17.25 -19.33 13.02
N GLY A 84 17.99 -19.26 14.13
CA GLY A 84 19.27 -18.52 14.21
C GLY A 84 20.24 -18.95 13.12
N GLN A 85 20.47 -20.26 12.98
CA GLN A 85 21.35 -20.80 11.93
C GLN A 85 20.91 -20.38 10.52
N ARG A 86 19.60 -20.36 10.26
CA ARG A 86 19.04 -20.03 8.94
C ARG A 86 19.04 -18.52 8.66
N THR A 87 18.79 -17.69 9.68
CA THR A 87 18.76 -16.23 9.56
C THR A 87 20.15 -15.64 9.41
N PHE A 88 21.19 -16.21 10.03
CA PHE A 88 22.59 -15.82 9.76
C PHE A 88 22.94 -16.01 8.28
N ARG A 89 22.63 -17.20 7.72
CA ARG A 89 22.87 -17.46 6.29
C ARG A 89 22.06 -16.51 5.40
N MET A 90 20.78 -16.29 5.72
CA MET A 90 19.93 -15.35 4.95
C MET A 90 20.45 -13.91 5.00
N THR A 91 21.02 -13.49 6.14
CA THR A 91 21.59 -12.15 6.29
C THR A 91 22.87 -12.03 5.46
N ALA A 92 23.76 -13.03 5.51
CA ALA A 92 24.94 -13.09 4.65
C ALA A 92 24.54 -13.03 3.16
N ASP A 93 23.58 -13.85 2.72
CA ASP A 93 23.05 -13.86 1.35
C ASP A 93 22.50 -12.49 0.90
N GLN A 94 21.91 -11.71 1.81
CA GLN A 94 21.38 -10.37 1.52
C GLN A 94 22.51 -9.39 1.25
N TYR A 95 23.54 -9.38 2.11
CA TYR A 95 24.67 -8.48 1.96
C TYR A 95 25.61 -8.87 0.82
N GLU A 96 25.77 -10.16 0.54
CA GLU A 96 26.45 -10.63 -0.68
C GLU A 96 25.71 -10.14 -1.94
N CYS A 97 24.38 -10.31 -1.99
CA CYS A 97 23.57 -9.79 -3.10
C CYS A 97 23.70 -8.26 -3.24
N TYR A 98 23.69 -7.53 -2.12
CA TYR A 98 23.87 -6.09 -2.10
C TYR A 98 25.24 -5.69 -2.66
N ALA A 99 26.32 -6.18 -2.05
CA ALA A 99 27.69 -5.76 -2.32
C ALA A 99 28.20 -6.21 -3.70
N GLU A 100 27.87 -7.43 -4.13
CA GLU A 100 28.43 -7.98 -5.37
C GLU A 100 27.59 -7.66 -6.61
N GLN A 101 26.30 -7.37 -6.45
CA GLN A 101 25.40 -7.23 -7.60
C GLN A 101 24.61 -5.92 -7.64
N ILE A 102 24.09 -5.45 -6.50
CA ILE A 102 23.16 -4.31 -6.48
C ILE A 102 23.90 -2.99 -6.38
N GLU A 103 24.81 -2.84 -5.42
CA GLU A 103 25.56 -1.60 -5.19
C GLU A 103 26.42 -1.20 -6.40
N PRO A 104 27.19 -2.11 -7.04
CA PRO A 104 27.94 -1.77 -8.25
C PRO A 104 27.03 -1.37 -9.42
N ALA A 105 25.92 -2.07 -9.62
CA ALA A 105 24.98 -1.76 -10.69
C ALA A 105 24.25 -0.42 -10.46
N LEU A 106 24.00 -0.05 -9.19
CA LEU A 106 23.47 1.27 -8.85
C LEU A 106 24.50 2.36 -9.18
N GLU A 107 25.77 2.14 -8.85
CA GLU A 107 26.84 3.08 -9.17
C GLU A 107 26.98 3.29 -10.69
N ASP A 108 26.95 2.22 -11.48
CA ASP A 108 26.96 2.28 -12.95
C ASP A 108 25.76 3.04 -13.52
N ALA A 109 24.60 2.94 -12.86
CA ALA A 109 23.40 3.69 -13.20
C ALA A 109 23.41 5.14 -12.67
N GLY A 110 24.48 5.57 -11.99
CA GLY A 110 24.62 6.93 -11.45
C GLY A 110 23.90 7.15 -10.12
N ILE A 111 23.54 6.10 -9.39
CA ILE A 111 23.04 6.14 -8.00
C ILE A 111 24.16 5.66 -7.08
N ARG A 112 24.85 6.57 -6.40
CA ARG A 112 26.09 6.23 -5.67
C ARG A 112 26.02 6.61 -4.20
N ARG A 113 26.28 5.62 -3.34
CA ARG A 113 26.61 5.87 -1.92
C ARG A 113 28.08 6.26 -1.84
N VAL A 114 28.39 7.40 -1.24
CA VAL A 114 29.77 7.90 -1.11
C VAL A 114 30.21 7.70 0.34
N ALA A 115 31.20 6.83 0.54
CA ALA A 115 31.82 6.63 1.85
C ALA A 115 32.69 7.83 2.23
N ALA A 116 32.93 8.03 3.53
CA ALA A 116 33.71 9.16 4.04
C ALA A 116 35.08 9.32 3.37
N GLY A 117 35.80 8.21 3.14
CA GLY A 117 37.11 8.22 2.47
C GLY A 117 37.08 8.50 0.96
N GLN A 118 35.91 8.63 0.35
CA GLN A 118 35.72 8.85 -1.08
C GLN A 118 35.09 10.23 -1.40
N LEU A 119 34.88 11.06 -0.37
CA LEU A 119 34.31 12.39 -0.54
C LEU A 119 35.27 13.31 -1.29
N THR A 120 34.75 14.06 -2.26
CA THR A 120 35.47 15.21 -2.81
C THR A 120 35.50 16.36 -1.81
N ASP A 121 36.46 17.28 -1.93
CA ASP A 121 36.55 18.47 -1.04
C ASP A 121 35.22 19.26 -0.97
N ARG A 122 34.53 19.38 -2.12
CA ARG A 122 33.23 20.04 -2.21
C ARG A 122 32.15 19.31 -1.41
N GLN A 123 32.14 17.98 -1.47
CA GLN A 123 31.18 17.15 -0.76
C GLN A 123 31.50 17.10 0.74
N ALA A 124 32.78 16.94 1.11
CA ALA A 124 33.22 16.97 2.50
C ALA A 124 32.87 18.30 3.17
N LYS A 125 33.07 19.43 2.49
CA LYS A 125 32.66 20.75 2.98
C LYS A 125 31.14 20.85 3.16
N ALA A 126 30.37 20.39 2.17
CA ALA A 126 28.91 20.42 2.26
C ALA A 126 28.39 19.55 3.43
N LEU A 127 28.96 18.36 3.63
CA LEU A 127 28.61 17.50 4.75
C LEU A 127 28.99 18.10 6.11
N ALA A 128 30.15 18.74 6.22
CA ALA A 128 30.55 19.42 7.45
C ALA A 128 29.59 20.57 7.80
N GLU A 129 29.13 21.32 6.79
CA GLU A 129 28.12 22.39 6.97
C GLU A 129 26.76 21.82 7.42
N ILE A 130 26.28 20.76 6.76
CA ILE A 130 25.04 20.06 7.15
C ILE A 130 25.18 19.49 8.56
N PHE A 131 26.31 18.86 8.88
CA PHE A 131 26.57 18.31 10.21
C PHE A 131 26.49 19.39 11.28
N ALA A 132 27.21 20.50 11.11
CA ALA A 132 27.24 21.57 12.10
C ALA A 132 25.89 22.30 12.27
N SER A 133 25.11 22.46 11.19
CA SER A 133 23.89 23.28 11.20
C SER A 133 22.60 22.51 11.41
N GLU A 134 22.53 21.24 11.00
CA GLU A 134 21.30 20.44 10.99
C GLU A 134 21.39 19.18 11.86
N ILE A 135 22.57 18.56 11.99
CA ILE A 135 22.72 17.27 12.70
C ILE A 135 23.19 17.47 14.15
N TYR A 136 24.33 18.13 14.35
CA TYR A 136 24.93 18.35 15.67
C TYR A 136 23.97 19.01 16.67
N PRO A 137 23.18 20.06 16.32
CA PRO A 137 22.31 20.74 17.28
C PRO A 137 21.12 19.90 17.77
N VAL A 138 20.75 18.82 17.07
CA VAL A 138 19.57 18.00 17.40
C VAL A 138 19.92 16.66 18.05
N LEU A 139 21.19 16.27 18.02
CA LEU A 139 21.68 15.03 18.62
C LEU A 139 22.29 15.30 20.00
N THR A 140 22.05 14.39 20.94
CA THR A 140 22.60 14.46 22.29
C THR A 140 23.20 13.11 22.65
N PRO A 141 24.53 13.03 22.89
CA PRO A 141 25.17 11.83 23.38
C PRO A 141 24.69 11.49 24.81
N ALA A 142 24.47 10.21 25.07
CA ALA A 142 24.17 9.66 26.39
C ALA A 142 25.36 8.79 26.85
N ALA A 143 26.06 9.22 27.89
CA ALA A 143 27.10 8.41 28.52
C ALA A 143 26.48 7.21 29.25
N VAL A 144 27.09 6.04 29.14
CA VAL A 144 26.62 4.81 29.78
C VAL A 144 27.66 4.33 30.78
N THR A 145 27.41 4.55 32.07
CA THR A 145 28.30 4.14 33.16
C THR A 145 27.86 2.83 33.82
N SER A 146 26.58 2.48 33.69
CA SER A 146 25.95 1.25 34.14
C SER A 146 24.81 0.86 33.19
N GLY A 147 24.25 -0.34 33.33
CA GLY A 147 23.12 -0.77 32.50
C GLY A 147 21.89 0.13 32.61
N ASP A 148 21.67 0.74 33.79
CA ASP A 148 20.54 1.65 34.04
C ASP A 148 20.67 3.00 33.31
N ASP A 149 21.89 3.36 32.88
CA ASP A 149 22.16 4.60 32.14
C ASP A 149 21.94 4.45 30.63
N PHE A 150 21.65 3.24 30.15
CA PHE A 150 21.47 2.99 28.72
C PHE A 150 20.21 3.70 28.21
N PRO A 151 20.32 4.58 27.18
CA PRO A 151 19.18 5.39 26.75
C PRO A 151 18.09 4.53 26.12
N LEU A 152 16.84 4.97 26.26
CA LEU A 152 15.72 4.34 25.58
C LEU A 152 15.80 4.59 24.06
N LEU A 153 16.23 3.58 23.32
CA LEU A 153 16.35 3.65 21.86
C LEU A 153 15.02 3.34 21.16
N ILE A 154 14.68 4.16 20.16
CA ILE A 154 13.52 3.92 19.31
C ILE A 154 13.77 2.68 18.44
N ASN A 155 12.84 1.72 18.51
CA ASN A 155 12.93 0.48 17.74
C ASN A 155 13.21 0.74 16.24
N GLN A 156 14.11 -0.05 15.65
CA GLN A 156 14.49 -0.01 14.22
C GLN A 156 15.13 1.30 13.72
N THR A 157 15.48 2.23 14.61
CA THR A 157 16.25 3.43 14.23
C THR A 157 17.75 3.18 14.31
N MET A 158 18.51 3.95 13.52
CA MET A 158 19.97 3.92 13.56
C MET A 158 20.50 4.65 14.79
N ASN A 159 21.59 4.13 15.35
CA ASN A 159 22.28 4.70 16.51
C ASN A 159 23.79 4.54 16.30
N VAL A 160 24.60 5.31 17.04
CA VAL A 160 26.06 5.15 17.06
C VAL A 160 26.52 4.87 18.48
N CYS A 161 27.28 3.79 18.67
CA CYS A 161 27.97 3.48 19.92
C CYS A 161 29.38 4.05 19.84
N VAL A 162 29.79 4.82 20.84
CA VAL A 162 31.08 5.49 20.91
C VAL A 162 31.86 4.91 22.08
N HIS A 163 33.01 4.32 21.79
CA HIS A 163 33.94 3.84 22.79
C HIS A 163 35.02 4.92 23.00
N LEU A 164 35.13 5.38 24.23
CA LEU A 164 36.10 6.37 24.66
C LEU A 164 37.25 5.68 25.40
N SER A 165 38.43 6.29 25.32
CA SER A 165 39.58 5.83 26.09
C SER A 165 39.27 5.87 27.60
N PRO A 166 39.82 4.94 28.39
CA PRO A 166 39.70 4.97 29.84
C PRO A 166 40.13 6.33 30.41
N SER A 167 39.50 6.74 31.51
CA SER A 167 39.90 7.98 32.19
C SER A 167 41.19 7.75 32.99
N GLU A 168 41.96 8.82 33.27
CA GLU A 168 43.14 8.71 34.13
C GLU A 168 42.80 8.21 35.55
N ALA A 169 41.57 8.44 36.01
CA ALA A 169 41.09 8.00 37.32
C ALA A 169 40.71 6.51 37.34
N GLU A 170 40.26 5.96 36.21
CA GLU A 170 39.79 4.58 36.06
C GLU A 170 40.37 3.97 34.77
N PRO A 171 41.68 3.61 34.78
CA PRO A 171 42.39 3.20 33.57
C PRO A 171 41.96 1.82 33.02
N ASP A 172 41.30 0.99 33.83
CA ASP A 172 40.84 -0.35 33.46
C ASP A 172 39.35 -0.41 33.10
N VAL A 173 38.63 0.72 33.15
CA VAL A 173 37.18 0.76 32.90
C VAL A 173 36.93 1.33 31.50
N PRO A 174 36.41 0.53 30.55
CA PRO A 174 36.04 1.03 29.23
C PRO A 174 34.85 1.98 29.36
N ARG A 175 34.87 3.08 28.60
CA ARG A 175 33.84 4.12 28.64
C ARG A 175 33.04 4.11 27.36
N PHE A 176 31.71 4.05 27.48
CA PHE A 176 30.81 4.04 26.34
C PHE A 176 29.82 5.19 26.37
N ALA A 177 29.45 5.66 25.19
CA ALA A 177 28.36 6.61 24.99
C ALA A 177 27.53 6.21 23.77
N ILE A 178 26.23 6.52 23.80
CA ILE A 178 25.31 6.24 22.70
C ILE A 178 24.80 7.55 22.13
N ILE A 179 24.77 7.66 20.80
CA ILE A 179 24.15 8.77 20.07
C ILE A 179 22.91 8.24 19.35
N PRO A 180 21.70 8.48 19.88
CA PRO A 180 20.45 8.12 19.21
C PRO A 180 20.17 9.11 18.07
N ILE A 181 19.98 8.63 16.84
CA ILE A 181 19.76 9.51 15.67
C ILE A 181 18.28 9.95 15.57
N GLY A 182 17.35 9.13 16.05
CA GLY A 182 15.92 9.42 16.02
C GLY A 182 15.31 9.38 14.61
N ARG A 183 14.16 10.04 14.42
CA ARG A 183 13.41 10.07 13.13
C ARG A 183 13.30 11.47 12.52
N SER A 184 13.77 12.50 13.22
CA SER A 184 13.66 13.90 12.82
C SER A 184 14.61 14.29 11.69
N VAL A 185 15.72 13.56 11.54
CA VAL A 185 16.75 13.83 10.53
C VAL A 185 16.67 12.79 9.41
N ALA A 186 16.88 13.24 8.17
CA ALA A 186 16.91 12.36 7.02
C ALA A 186 18.13 11.42 7.10
N ARG A 187 17.88 10.11 6.97
CA ARG A 187 18.96 9.10 7.00
C ARG A 187 19.93 9.21 5.82
N ARG A 188 19.45 9.63 4.65
CA ARG A 188 20.26 9.82 3.44
C ARG A 188 20.45 11.31 3.18
N LEU A 189 21.71 11.73 3.14
CA LEU A 189 22.12 13.11 2.89
C LEU A 189 22.55 13.22 1.44
N THR A 190 21.79 13.97 0.62
CA THR A 190 22.13 14.18 -0.79
C THR A 190 23.38 15.04 -0.92
N LEU A 191 24.32 14.61 -1.77
CA LEU A 191 25.59 15.27 -1.99
C LEU A 191 25.58 16.10 -3.28
N PRO A 192 26.33 17.21 -3.33
CA PRO A 192 26.59 17.91 -4.59
C PRO A 192 27.28 16.97 -5.59
N ALA A 193 26.69 16.81 -6.77
CA ALA A 193 27.23 16.02 -7.88
C ALA A 193 26.99 16.72 -9.22
N GLU A 194 27.86 16.49 -10.21
CA GLU A 194 27.71 17.02 -11.57
C GLU A 194 26.68 16.23 -12.39
N GLY A 195 26.41 14.98 -12.01
CA GLY A 195 25.40 14.11 -12.58
C GLY A 195 25.07 12.94 -11.65
N GLY A 196 23.90 12.34 -11.85
CA GLY A 196 23.39 11.25 -11.02
C GLY A 196 22.95 11.68 -9.61
N TYR A 197 22.64 10.68 -8.78
CA TYR A 197 22.22 10.83 -7.40
C TYR A 197 23.32 10.29 -6.48
N GLN A 198 24.06 11.19 -5.83
CA GLN A 198 25.08 10.81 -4.85
C GLN A 198 24.59 11.12 -3.43
N TYR A 199 24.83 10.23 -2.49
CA TYR A 199 24.39 10.40 -1.10
C TYR A 199 25.37 9.80 -0.10
N ALA A 200 25.35 10.33 1.13
CA ALA A 200 25.99 9.74 2.30
C ALA A 200 24.92 9.28 3.31
N LEU A 201 25.26 8.33 4.18
CA LEU A 201 24.40 7.92 5.29
C LEU A 201 24.71 8.75 6.53
N ILE A 202 23.67 9.12 7.27
CA ILE A 202 23.81 9.98 8.46
C ILE A 202 24.68 9.34 9.53
N GLU A 203 24.57 8.03 9.74
CA GLU A 203 25.38 7.29 10.71
C GLU A 203 26.89 7.37 10.38
N ASP A 204 27.25 7.33 9.10
CA ASP A 204 28.64 7.46 8.64
C ASP A 204 29.15 8.89 8.88
N VAL A 205 28.30 9.90 8.65
CA VAL A 205 28.64 11.31 8.86
C VAL A 205 28.79 11.63 10.35
N ILE A 206 27.95 11.04 11.21
CA ILE A 206 28.09 11.16 12.68
C ILE A 206 29.39 10.51 13.14
N ALA A 207 29.69 9.29 12.67
CA ALA A 207 30.93 8.60 13.02
C ALA A 207 32.17 9.40 12.58
N LEU A 208 32.13 10.03 11.40
CA LEU A 208 33.21 10.87 10.88
C LEU A 208 33.50 12.12 11.73
N HIS A 209 32.47 12.71 12.34
CA HIS A 209 32.56 13.94 13.15
C HIS A 209 32.31 13.71 14.65
N VAL A 210 32.49 12.46 15.10
CA VAL A 210 32.17 12.05 16.48
C VAL A 210 32.99 12.82 17.52
N ASP A 211 34.20 13.28 17.16
CA ASP A 211 35.08 14.10 18.00
C ASP A 211 34.40 15.38 18.50
N LYS A 212 33.47 15.95 17.71
CA LYS A 212 32.75 17.18 18.07
C LYS A 212 31.79 16.98 19.25
N PHE A 213 31.32 15.76 19.48
CA PHE A 213 30.46 15.43 20.60
C PHE A 213 31.23 15.23 21.91
N PHE A 214 32.53 14.94 21.84
CA PHE A 214 33.37 14.58 23.00
C PHE A 214 34.66 15.42 23.06
N PRO A 215 34.56 16.74 23.23
CA PRO A 215 35.74 17.60 23.27
C PRO A 215 36.64 17.25 24.47
N GLY A 216 37.93 17.02 24.21
CA GLY A 216 38.92 16.69 25.24
C GLY A 216 39.01 15.20 25.59
N GLU A 217 38.16 14.36 25.00
CA GLU A 217 38.19 12.90 25.16
C GLU A 217 38.78 12.23 23.92
N ALA A 218 39.51 11.14 24.11
CA ALA A 218 40.05 10.34 23.00
C ALA A 218 39.05 9.25 22.61
N VAL A 219 38.38 9.43 21.46
CA VAL A 219 37.48 8.43 20.87
C VAL A 219 38.31 7.29 20.27
N VAL A 220 38.07 6.07 20.75
CA VAL A 220 38.71 4.84 20.27
C VAL A 220 38.01 4.33 19.01
N GLU A 221 36.68 4.29 19.03
CA GLU A 221 35.85 3.85 17.92
C GLU A 221 34.44 4.45 17.99
N ALA A 222 33.79 4.56 16.84
CA ALA A 222 32.40 4.94 16.70
C ALA A 222 31.71 3.97 15.74
N VAL A 223 30.78 3.17 16.26
CA VAL A 223 30.20 2.02 15.59
C VAL A 223 28.70 2.24 15.38
N PRO A 224 28.23 2.35 14.12
CA PRO A 224 26.81 2.31 13.81
C PRO A 224 26.16 0.99 14.23
N PHE A 225 24.98 1.05 14.82
CA PHE A 225 24.19 -0.12 15.19
C PHE A 225 22.68 0.16 15.16
N ARG A 226 21.89 -0.92 15.11
CA ARG A 226 20.43 -0.90 15.09
C ARG A 226 19.89 -2.04 15.93
N ILE A 227 18.80 -1.79 16.65
CA ILE A 227 18.11 -2.81 17.45
C ILE A 227 16.73 -3.11 16.88
N THR A 228 16.29 -4.35 17.09
CA THR A 228 14.90 -4.79 16.86
C THR A 228 14.34 -5.31 18.18
N ARG A 229 13.16 -4.82 18.59
CA ARG A 229 12.48 -5.19 19.83
C ARG A 229 11.23 -6.04 19.57
N ASN A 230 10.86 -6.87 20.55
CA ASN A 230 9.65 -7.67 20.49
C ASN A 230 8.40 -6.77 20.36
N ALA A 231 7.49 -7.09 19.44
CA ALA A 231 6.24 -6.37 19.26
C ALA A 231 5.01 -7.22 19.65
N ASP A 232 5.19 -8.50 19.98
CA ASP A 232 4.14 -9.44 20.37
C ASP A 232 3.77 -9.29 21.86
N LEU A 233 3.36 -8.08 22.25
CA LEU A 233 2.76 -7.83 23.56
C LEU A 233 1.30 -8.31 23.55
N ALA A 234 0.97 -9.20 24.49
CA ALA A 234 -0.38 -9.68 24.68
C ALA A 234 -1.27 -8.59 25.30
N VAL A 235 -2.52 -8.53 24.85
CA VAL A 235 -3.57 -7.69 25.41
C VAL A 235 -4.34 -8.56 26.41
N ASP A 236 -4.50 -8.11 27.65
CA ASP A 236 -5.40 -8.80 28.59
C ASP A 236 -6.85 -8.40 28.31
N GLU A 237 -7.50 -9.20 27.46
CA GLU A 237 -8.88 -8.96 27.06
C GLU A 237 -9.90 -9.30 28.16
N ASP A 238 -9.48 -9.99 29.22
CA ASP A 238 -10.39 -10.48 30.25
C ASP A 238 -10.66 -9.48 31.37
N SER A 239 -9.77 -8.51 31.54
CA SER A 239 -9.86 -7.47 32.56
C SER A 239 -10.29 -6.09 32.03
N ALA A 240 -10.26 -5.86 30.71
CA ALA A 240 -10.47 -4.54 30.11
C ALA A 240 -11.96 -4.22 29.83
N ALA A 241 -12.42 -3.07 30.34
CA ALA A 241 -13.74 -2.50 30.02
C ALA A 241 -13.75 -1.69 28.70
N ASP A 242 -12.59 -1.23 28.23
CA ASP A 242 -12.42 -0.42 27.01
C ASP A 242 -11.20 -0.92 26.21
N LEU A 243 -11.48 -1.54 25.05
CA LEU A 243 -10.45 -2.07 24.15
C LEU A 243 -9.57 -0.97 23.53
N LEU A 244 -10.12 0.23 23.33
CA LEU A 244 -9.39 1.34 22.69
C LEU A 244 -8.30 1.86 23.63
N ALA A 245 -8.63 2.11 24.89
CA ALA A 245 -7.68 2.53 25.92
C ALA A 245 -6.56 1.50 26.15
N GLU A 246 -6.91 0.21 26.18
CA GLU A 246 -5.94 -0.89 26.31
C GLU A 246 -4.98 -0.94 25.11
N MET A 247 -5.47 -0.71 23.89
CA MET A 247 -4.63 -0.63 22.69
C MET A 247 -3.65 0.53 22.75
N GLU A 248 -4.03 1.69 23.28
CA GLU A 248 -3.13 2.82 23.51
C GLU A 248 -2.03 2.45 24.53
N SER A 249 -2.38 1.78 25.64
CA SER A 249 -1.43 1.28 26.63
C SER A 249 -0.42 0.29 26.04
N VAL A 250 -0.87 -0.66 25.20
CA VAL A 250 0.02 -1.62 24.52
C VAL A 250 1.00 -0.91 23.57
N LEU A 251 0.56 0.13 22.87
CA LEU A 251 1.45 0.93 22.01
C LEU A 251 2.55 1.61 22.81
N ASP A 252 2.28 2.05 24.03
CA ASP A 252 3.28 2.62 24.93
C ASP A 252 4.20 1.54 25.52
N ALA A 253 3.66 0.40 25.97
CA ALA A 253 4.46 -0.71 26.48
C ALA A 253 5.45 -1.27 25.44
N ARG A 254 5.09 -1.25 24.14
CA ARG A 254 5.98 -1.65 23.03
C ARG A 254 7.25 -0.81 22.94
N LYS A 255 7.27 0.41 23.49
CA LYS A 255 8.49 1.24 23.51
C LYS A 255 9.55 0.65 24.45
N PHE A 256 9.13 -0.15 25.43
CA PHE A 256 9.97 -0.71 26.49
C PHE A 256 10.15 -2.23 26.38
N SER A 257 9.76 -2.84 25.25
CA SER A 257 9.85 -4.30 25.09
C SER A 257 11.28 -4.79 24.93
N HIS A 258 11.49 -6.07 25.27
CA HIS A 258 12.80 -6.73 25.22
C HIS A 258 13.41 -6.71 23.79
N CYS A 259 14.74 -6.61 23.72
CA CYS A 259 15.49 -6.55 22.47
C CYS A 259 15.73 -7.96 21.93
N VAL A 260 15.34 -8.24 20.69
CA VAL A 260 15.41 -9.59 20.10
C VAL A 260 16.48 -9.72 19.02
N ARG A 261 17.06 -8.60 18.56
CA ARG A 261 18.13 -8.59 17.56
C ARG A 261 18.95 -7.31 17.62
N LEU A 262 20.26 -7.45 17.56
CA LEU A 262 21.22 -6.37 17.37
C LEU A 262 21.93 -6.53 16.02
N GLU A 263 21.91 -5.49 15.20
CA GLU A 263 22.70 -5.37 13.98
C GLU A 263 23.77 -4.30 14.22
N LEU A 264 25.03 -4.62 13.92
CA LEU A 264 26.16 -3.71 14.09
C LEU A 264 27.11 -3.78 12.89
N ALA A 265 27.81 -2.69 12.65
CA ALA A 265 28.82 -2.62 11.59
C ALA A 265 29.89 -3.71 11.80
N GLU A 266 30.37 -4.32 10.73
CA GLU A 266 31.31 -5.45 10.79
C GLU A 266 32.62 -5.09 11.51
N GLU A 267 33.04 -3.83 11.42
CA GLU A 267 34.30 -3.31 11.96
C GLU A 267 34.27 -3.11 13.49
N ALA A 268 33.13 -3.34 14.15
CA ALA A 268 33.01 -3.18 15.59
C ALA A 268 33.97 -4.08 16.36
N SER A 269 34.67 -3.50 17.35
CA SER A 269 35.56 -4.25 18.23
C SER A 269 34.82 -5.34 19.04
N ALA A 270 35.60 -6.29 19.58
CA ALA A 270 35.06 -7.31 20.48
C ALA A 270 34.49 -6.67 21.76
N GLU A 271 35.10 -5.58 22.22
CA GLU A 271 34.73 -4.80 23.39
C GLU A 271 33.36 -4.11 23.20
N THR A 272 33.18 -3.36 22.10
CA THR A 272 31.89 -2.71 21.79
C THR A 272 30.79 -3.74 21.59
N ARG A 273 31.09 -4.87 20.92
CA ARG A 273 30.14 -5.96 20.74
C ARG A 273 29.72 -6.59 22.07
N ALA A 274 30.68 -6.89 22.94
CA ALA A 274 30.41 -7.47 24.25
C ALA A 274 29.56 -6.52 25.10
N PHE A 275 29.92 -5.23 25.13
CA PHE A 275 29.18 -4.18 25.82
C PHE A 275 27.72 -4.09 25.35
N LEU A 276 27.48 -3.94 24.04
CA LEU A 276 26.12 -3.84 23.50
C LEU A 276 25.30 -5.11 23.72
N LYS A 277 25.93 -6.29 23.61
CA LYS A 277 25.26 -7.57 23.87
C LYS A 277 24.82 -7.69 25.33
N GLU A 278 25.70 -7.34 26.27
CA GLU A 278 25.43 -7.42 27.71
C GLU A 278 24.34 -6.44 28.13
N VAL A 279 24.46 -5.17 27.75
CA VAL A 279 23.49 -4.13 28.16
C VAL A 279 22.10 -4.33 27.56
N LEU A 280 22.01 -4.97 26.39
CA LEU A 280 20.74 -5.30 25.74
C LEU A 280 20.19 -6.68 26.12
N ASP A 281 20.90 -7.45 26.97
CA ASP A 281 20.55 -8.81 27.38
C ASP A 281 20.26 -9.75 26.18
N LEU A 282 21.24 -9.85 25.27
CA LEU A 282 21.13 -10.61 24.03
C LEU A 282 21.95 -11.89 24.03
N ARG A 283 21.39 -12.92 23.39
CA ARG A 283 22.10 -14.16 23.04
C ARG A 283 23.06 -13.94 21.86
N ASP A 284 24.08 -14.79 21.74
CA ASP A 284 25.04 -14.73 20.62
C ASP A 284 24.37 -14.90 19.25
N ASP A 285 23.33 -15.73 19.17
CA ASP A 285 22.57 -15.96 17.94
C ASP A 285 21.61 -14.81 17.55
N SER A 286 21.59 -13.74 18.35
CA SER A 286 20.79 -12.53 18.14
C SER A 286 21.65 -11.32 17.74
N VAL A 287 22.97 -11.49 17.61
CA VAL A 287 23.93 -10.43 17.29
C VAL A 287 24.49 -10.62 15.88
N TYR A 288 24.21 -9.66 15.00
CA TYR A 288 24.53 -9.71 13.57
C TYR A 288 25.60 -8.67 13.21
N SER A 289 26.77 -9.16 12.78
CA SER A 289 27.78 -8.33 12.12
C SER A 289 27.38 -8.10 10.66
N VAL A 290 27.39 -6.85 10.23
CA VAL A 290 26.88 -6.45 8.92
C VAL A 290 28.02 -5.91 8.04
N PRO A 291 28.36 -6.60 6.92
CA PRO A 291 29.41 -6.17 5.99
C PRO A 291 28.85 -5.16 4.95
N GLY A 292 28.32 -4.02 5.42
CA GLY A 292 27.68 -3.03 4.55
C GLY A 292 26.77 -2.04 5.29
N PRO A 293 25.92 -1.28 4.58
CA PRO A 293 24.99 -0.37 5.23
C PRO A 293 23.92 -1.16 6.00
N ILE A 294 23.85 -0.94 7.31
CA ILE A 294 22.82 -1.53 8.19
C ILE A 294 21.42 -1.15 7.69
N ASP A 295 20.39 -1.94 7.98
CA ASP A 295 19.00 -1.62 7.61
C ASP A 295 18.82 -1.43 6.09
N LEU A 296 19.00 -2.55 5.38
CA LEU A 296 18.67 -2.70 3.96
C LEU A 296 17.18 -2.42 3.67
N ALA A 297 16.29 -2.51 4.67
CA ALA A 297 14.87 -2.16 4.48
C ALA A 297 14.68 -0.69 4.09
N SER A 298 15.55 0.21 4.60
CA SER A 298 15.56 1.63 4.23
C SER A 298 15.81 1.91 2.74
N MET A 299 16.39 0.95 2.02
CA MET A 299 16.69 1.08 0.59
C MET A 299 15.42 1.15 -0.27
N MET A 300 14.26 0.79 0.27
CA MET A 300 12.95 0.97 -0.35
C MET A 300 12.75 2.38 -0.90
N GLU A 301 13.28 3.41 -0.22
CA GLU A 301 13.13 4.80 -0.66
C GLU A 301 13.96 5.13 -1.91
N LEU A 302 15.11 4.47 -2.12
CA LEU A 302 15.89 4.66 -3.36
C LEU A 302 15.13 4.13 -4.59
N THR A 303 14.25 3.15 -4.39
CA THR A 303 13.40 2.60 -5.47
C THR A 303 12.40 3.62 -6.00
N LYS A 304 12.20 4.74 -5.29
CA LYS A 304 11.24 5.82 -5.62
C LYS A 304 11.91 7.07 -6.22
N LEU A 305 13.21 7.05 -6.51
CA LEU A 305 13.92 8.20 -7.09
C LEU A 305 13.38 8.60 -8.48
N ASP A 306 13.06 9.88 -8.65
CA ASP A 306 12.64 10.41 -9.95
C ASP A 306 13.80 10.36 -10.97
N GLY A 307 13.47 10.13 -12.25
CA GLY A 307 14.44 10.16 -13.35
C GLY A 307 15.18 8.85 -13.62
N TYR A 308 14.72 7.73 -13.04
CA TYR A 308 15.29 6.39 -13.15
C TYR A 308 14.24 5.33 -13.55
N ASP A 309 13.28 5.70 -14.40
CA ASP A 309 12.14 4.84 -14.75
C ASP A 309 12.55 3.63 -15.59
N GLU A 310 13.64 3.73 -16.34
CA GLU A 310 14.27 2.63 -17.07
C GLU A 310 14.80 1.51 -16.17
N LEU A 311 15.02 1.79 -14.89
CA LEU A 311 15.44 0.81 -13.89
C LEU A 311 14.27 0.13 -13.17
N ARG A 312 13.02 0.42 -13.57
CA ARG A 312 11.78 -0.11 -12.97
C ARG A 312 11.02 -1.00 -13.94
N TYR A 313 10.02 -1.72 -13.43
CA TYR A 313 9.07 -2.39 -14.32
C TYR A 313 8.28 -1.36 -15.14
N GLU A 314 7.99 -1.69 -16.40
CA GLU A 314 6.94 -1.00 -17.17
C GLU A 314 5.63 -1.00 -16.36
N VAL A 315 4.95 0.14 -16.26
CA VAL A 315 3.72 0.26 -15.48
C VAL A 315 2.57 -0.50 -16.15
N TRP A 316 2.04 -1.52 -15.46
CA TRP A 316 0.81 -2.19 -15.85
C TRP A 316 -0.38 -1.44 -15.25
N LYS A 317 -1.05 -0.63 -16.07
CA LYS A 317 -2.23 0.14 -15.65
C LYS A 317 -3.43 -0.80 -15.48
N PRO A 318 -4.12 -0.78 -14.32
CA PRO A 318 -5.35 -1.55 -14.13
C PRO A 318 -6.37 -1.28 -15.23
N ARG A 319 -7.04 -2.35 -15.68
CA ARG A 319 -8.00 -2.33 -16.79
C ARG A 319 -9.42 -2.15 -16.29
N GLN A 320 -10.27 -1.50 -17.09
CA GLN A 320 -11.69 -1.40 -16.77
C GLN A 320 -12.37 -2.73 -17.10
N SER A 321 -13.22 -3.21 -16.20
CA SER A 321 -13.91 -4.47 -16.40
C SER A 321 -15.06 -4.30 -17.41
N PRO A 322 -15.19 -5.16 -18.44
CA PRO A 322 -16.34 -5.14 -19.34
C PRO A 322 -17.69 -5.39 -18.66
N GLN A 323 -17.68 -5.96 -17.45
CA GLN A 323 -18.89 -6.17 -16.66
C GLN A 323 -19.44 -4.88 -16.02
N VAL A 324 -18.65 -3.79 -16.02
CA VAL A 324 -19.01 -2.52 -15.40
C VAL A 324 -19.14 -1.44 -16.48
N SER A 325 -20.38 -1.04 -16.77
CA SER A 325 -20.68 0.11 -17.61
C SER A 325 -20.59 1.41 -16.79
N SER A 326 -19.88 2.41 -17.34
CA SER A 326 -19.87 3.76 -16.78
C SER A 326 -21.17 4.54 -17.02
N ALA A 327 -22.01 4.09 -17.96
CA ALA A 327 -23.27 4.74 -18.30
C ALA A 327 -24.44 4.32 -17.38
N ALA A 328 -24.28 3.24 -16.61
CA ALA A 328 -25.25 2.72 -15.66
C ALA A 328 -24.69 2.79 -14.24
N SER A 329 -25.54 2.94 -13.24
CA SER A 329 -25.17 2.87 -11.82
C SER A 329 -24.59 1.49 -11.46
N MET A 330 -23.81 1.40 -10.39
CA MET A 330 -23.31 0.13 -9.89
C MET A 330 -24.44 -0.82 -9.49
N PHE A 331 -25.56 -0.29 -8.97
CA PHE A 331 -26.75 -1.08 -8.65
C PHE A 331 -27.38 -1.73 -9.89
N GLU A 332 -27.47 -1.01 -11.00
CA GLU A 332 -27.95 -1.56 -12.28
C GLU A 332 -26.98 -2.59 -12.84
N ASN A 333 -25.67 -2.32 -12.79
CA ASN A 333 -24.66 -3.27 -13.26
C ASN A 333 -24.74 -4.61 -12.49
N ILE A 334 -24.83 -4.55 -11.15
CA ILE A 334 -24.93 -5.75 -10.29
C ILE A 334 -26.28 -6.45 -10.47
N ALA A 335 -27.37 -5.71 -10.70
CA ALA A 335 -28.70 -6.30 -10.90
C ALA A 335 -28.81 -7.08 -12.23
N VAL A 336 -28.05 -6.70 -13.25
CA VAL A 336 -28.01 -7.40 -14.55
C VAL A 336 -27.25 -8.72 -14.44
N GLN A 337 -26.10 -8.72 -13.76
CA GLN A 337 -25.26 -9.90 -13.56
C GLN A 337 -24.31 -9.71 -12.38
N ASP A 338 -23.85 -10.81 -11.82
CA ASP A 338 -22.76 -10.79 -10.85
C ASP A 338 -21.46 -10.26 -11.48
N ILE A 339 -20.67 -9.53 -10.70
CA ILE A 339 -19.44 -8.89 -11.14
C ILE A 339 -18.26 -9.50 -10.39
N LEU A 340 -17.27 -10.01 -11.13
CA LEU A 340 -16.02 -10.53 -10.56
C LEU A 340 -14.84 -9.71 -11.06
N LEU A 341 -14.13 -9.05 -10.14
CA LEU A 341 -12.93 -8.28 -10.44
C LEU A 341 -11.68 -9.00 -9.92
N CYS A 342 -10.63 -9.05 -10.73
CA CYS A 342 -9.33 -9.58 -10.40
C CYS A 342 -8.31 -8.44 -10.29
N HIS A 343 -8.04 -7.97 -9.07
CA HIS A 343 -7.02 -6.96 -8.80
C HIS A 343 -5.62 -7.58 -8.84
N PRO A 344 -4.56 -6.81 -9.15
CA PRO A 344 -4.57 -5.43 -9.64
C PRO A 344 -4.79 -5.33 -11.17
N PHE A 345 -5.10 -6.45 -11.84
CA PHE A 345 -5.25 -6.49 -13.30
C PHE A 345 -6.44 -5.65 -13.76
N GLU A 346 -7.52 -5.69 -12.99
CA GLU A 346 -8.68 -4.79 -13.10
C GLU A 346 -8.69 -3.73 -12.00
N SER A 347 -9.26 -2.58 -12.35
CA SER A 347 -9.40 -1.43 -11.46
C SER A 347 -10.19 -1.77 -10.20
N PHE A 348 -9.77 -1.19 -9.07
CA PHE A 348 -10.49 -1.23 -7.79
C PHE A 348 -11.61 -0.17 -7.72
N GLU A 349 -11.62 0.77 -8.67
CA GLU A 349 -12.58 1.88 -8.73
C GLU A 349 -14.06 1.44 -8.61
N PRO A 350 -14.54 0.32 -9.23
CA PRO A 350 -15.95 -0.05 -9.09
C PRO A 350 -16.38 -0.37 -7.65
N VAL A 351 -15.46 -0.82 -6.80
CA VAL A 351 -15.72 -1.05 -5.36
C VAL A 351 -15.92 0.28 -4.63
N VAL A 352 -15.11 1.28 -4.98
CA VAL A 352 -15.20 2.64 -4.43
C VAL A 352 -16.48 3.32 -4.92
N ARG A 353 -16.74 3.25 -6.23
CA ARG A 353 -17.92 3.79 -6.89
C ARG A 353 -19.23 3.25 -6.28
N LEU A 354 -19.29 1.95 -5.95
CA LEU A 354 -20.46 1.37 -5.27
C LEU A 354 -20.77 2.09 -3.95
N LEU A 355 -19.76 2.43 -3.15
CA LEU A 355 -19.92 3.12 -1.87
C LEU A 355 -20.22 4.61 -2.04
N GLU A 356 -19.60 5.27 -3.02
CA GLU A 356 -19.86 6.67 -3.33
C GLU A 356 -21.28 6.87 -3.86
N GLU A 357 -21.72 6.04 -4.80
CA GLU A 357 -23.11 6.04 -5.26
C GLU A 357 -24.08 5.69 -4.14
N ALA A 358 -23.74 4.71 -3.28
CA ALA A 358 -24.56 4.37 -2.11
C ALA A 358 -24.64 5.49 -1.08
N ALA A 359 -23.62 6.35 -0.97
CA ALA A 359 -23.64 7.48 -0.05
C ALA A 359 -24.59 8.58 -0.51
N GLU A 360 -24.74 8.77 -1.82
CA GLU A 360 -25.56 9.84 -2.42
C GLU A 360 -27.00 9.40 -2.75
N ASP A 361 -27.24 8.12 -3.09
CA ASP A 361 -28.55 7.62 -3.51
C ASP A 361 -29.61 7.76 -2.39
N PRO A 362 -30.75 8.45 -2.62
CA PRO A 362 -31.80 8.62 -1.61
C PRO A 362 -32.55 7.33 -1.26
N ASP A 363 -32.54 6.32 -2.13
CA ASP A 363 -33.21 5.03 -1.92
C ASP A 363 -32.33 4.05 -1.12
N VAL A 364 -31.05 4.36 -0.90
CA VAL A 364 -30.19 3.58 0.00
C VAL A 364 -30.55 3.88 1.45
N LEU A 365 -30.92 2.83 2.16
CA LEU A 365 -31.39 2.88 3.55
C LEU A 365 -30.26 2.66 4.54
N ALA A 366 -29.35 1.72 4.24
CA ALA A 366 -28.28 1.33 5.15
C ALA A 366 -27.03 0.83 4.43
N ILE A 367 -25.87 1.06 5.05
CA ILE A 367 -24.57 0.52 4.62
C ILE A 367 -23.93 -0.21 5.80
N LYS A 368 -23.53 -1.46 5.61
CA LYS A 368 -22.80 -2.26 6.61
C LYS A 368 -21.48 -2.72 6.04
N GLN A 369 -20.35 -2.43 6.71
CA GLN A 369 -19.03 -2.78 6.20
C GLN A 369 -18.05 -3.19 7.30
N ILE A 370 -17.13 -4.11 6.97
CA ILE A 370 -16.00 -4.45 7.82
C ILE A 370 -14.73 -3.78 7.28
N LEU A 371 -14.02 -3.06 8.16
CA LEU A 371 -12.79 -2.36 7.86
C LEU A 371 -11.64 -2.89 8.73
N TYR A 372 -10.69 -3.56 8.08
CA TYR A 372 -9.50 -4.13 8.74
C TYR A 372 -8.28 -3.18 8.64
N ARG A 373 -8.02 -2.65 7.44
CA ARG A 373 -6.92 -1.74 7.10
C ARG A 373 -7.38 -0.79 6.00
N THR A 374 -7.10 0.50 6.15
CA THR A 374 -7.45 1.57 5.18
C THR A 374 -6.26 2.51 4.98
N SER A 375 -6.25 3.28 3.89
CA SER A 375 -5.25 4.34 3.66
C SER A 375 -5.54 5.59 4.51
N ARG A 376 -4.54 6.47 4.71
CA ARG A 376 -4.69 7.71 5.50
C ARG A 376 -5.78 8.65 4.95
N GLN A 377 -5.94 8.68 3.63
CA GLN A 377 -7.01 9.41 2.92
C GLN A 377 -7.85 8.39 2.16
N SER A 378 -8.63 7.58 2.88
CA SER A 378 -9.42 6.51 2.27
C SER A 378 -10.73 7.06 1.69
N PRO A 379 -10.98 6.93 0.37
CA PRO A 379 -12.26 7.32 -0.24
C PRO A 379 -13.43 6.52 0.33
N ILE A 380 -13.19 5.27 0.74
CA ILE A 380 -14.18 4.42 1.39
C ILE A 380 -14.62 5.00 2.75
N VAL A 381 -13.66 5.41 3.59
CA VAL A 381 -13.97 6.07 4.87
C VAL A 381 -14.73 7.38 4.63
N ALA A 382 -14.35 8.14 3.60
CA ALA A 382 -15.03 9.38 3.23
C ALA A 382 -16.48 9.13 2.77
N ALA A 383 -16.71 8.13 1.91
CA ALA A 383 -18.05 7.75 1.44
C ALA A 383 -18.95 7.27 2.59
N LEU A 384 -18.44 6.43 3.50
CA LEU A 384 -19.20 6.00 4.68
C LEU A 384 -19.58 7.17 5.59
N ARG A 385 -18.64 8.11 5.79
CA ARG A 385 -18.90 9.34 6.54
C ARG A 385 -20.01 10.16 5.88
N GLN A 386 -19.94 10.34 4.56
CA GLN A 386 -20.93 11.09 3.80
C GLN A 386 -22.31 10.42 3.84
N ALA A 387 -22.36 9.09 3.73
CA ALA A 387 -23.60 8.32 3.83
C ALA A 387 -24.32 8.56 5.18
N ALA A 388 -23.57 8.56 6.29
CA ALA A 388 -24.12 8.83 7.61
C ALA A 388 -24.63 10.27 7.74
N LEU A 389 -23.87 11.25 7.22
CA LEU A 389 -24.31 12.66 7.16
C LEU A 389 -25.56 12.85 6.30
N ASN A 390 -25.73 12.05 5.26
CA ASN A 390 -26.92 12.01 4.42
C ASN A 390 -28.11 11.24 5.06
N GLY A 391 -28.01 10.86 6.35
CA GLY A 391 -29.09 10.25 7.12
C GLY A 391 -29.26 8.74 6.94
N LYS A 392 -28.32 8.07 6.26
CA LYS A 392 -28.34 6.61 6.06
C LYS A 392 -27.86 5.89 7.32
N GLN A 393 -28.39 4.70 7.58
CA GLN A 393 -27.89 3.90 8.70
C GLN A 393 -26.56 3.24 8.32
N VAL A 394 -25.45 3.77 8.83
CA VAL A 394 -24.11 3.23 8.56
C VAL A 394 -23.58 2.48 9.78
N THR A 395 -23.23 1.20 9.61
CA THR A 395 -22.60 0.38 10.64
C THR A 395 -21.25 -0.15 10.14
N VAL A 396 -20.19 0.08 10.92
CA VAL A 396 -18.83 -0.30 10.56
C VAL A 396 -18.21 -1.15 11.66
N VAL A 397 -17.68 -2.31 11.31
CA VAL A 397 -16.83 -3.10 12.23
C VAL A 397 -15.37 -2.78 11.94
N VAL A 398 -14.64 -2.32 12.96
CA VAL A 398 -13.23 -1.92 12.86
C VAL A 398 -12.36 -2.90 13.64
N GLU A 399 -11.34 -3.45 12.98
CA GLU A 399 -10.32 -4.27 13.65
C GLU A 399 -9.18 -3.38 14.18
N LEU A 400 -9.20 -3.08 15.48
CA LEU A 400 -8.16 -2.27 16.13
C LEU A 400 -6.83 -3.03 16.30
N LYS A 401 -6.83 -4.37 16.36
CA LYS A 401 -5.64 -5.20 16.59
C LYS A 401 -4.91 -5.54 15.28
N ALA A 402 -5.14 -4.75 14.23
CA ALA A 402 -4.42 -4.86 12.96
C ALA A 402 -2.98 -4.37 13.18
N ARG A 403 -2.04 -5.33 13.15
CA ARG A 403 -0.63 -5.08 13.49
C ARG A 403 -0.02 -3.98 12.62
N PHE A 404 0.67 -3.06 13.29
CA PHE A 404 1.36 -1.87 12.77
C PHE A 404 0.45 -0.77 12.20
N ASP A 405 -0.87 -0.96 12.28
CA ASP A 405 -1.87 0.00 11.82
C ASP A 405 -2.77 0.49 12.97
N GLU A 406 -2.50 0.07 14.22
CA GLU A 406 -3.39 0.28 15.37
C GLU A 406 -3.67 1.77 15.60
N ALA A 407 -2.62 2.60 15.67
CA ALA A 407 -2.77 4.05 15.88
C ALA A 407 -3.61 4.72 14.80
N ARG A 408 -3.45 4.30 13.53
CA ARG A 408 -4.24 4.81 12.41
C ARG A 408 -5.69 4.36 12.54
N ASN A 409 -5.93 3.08 12.85
CA ASN A 409 -7.26 2.52 13.04
C ASN A 409 -8.05 3.22 14.16
N ILE A 410 -7.39 3.65 15.22
CA ILE A 410 -7.99 4.46 16.29
C ILE A 410 -8.41 5.84 15.76
N GLU A 411 -7.56 6.52 14.99
CA GLU A 411 -7.84 7.89 14.51
C GLU A 411 -9.09 7.97 13.62
N TRP A 412 -9.20 7.12 12.58
CA TRP A 412 -10.35 7.21 11.67
C TRP A 412 -11.62 6.57 12.24
N ALA A 413 -11.53 5.64 13.19
CA ALA A 413 -12.70 5.15 13.92
C ALA A 413 -13.39 6.31 14.68
N ARG A 414 -12.62 7.15 15.39
CA ARG A 414 -13.14 8.37 16.04
C ARG A 414 -13.80 9.31 15.04
N ASN A 415 -13.20 9.49 13.87
CA ASN A 415 -13.77 10.35 12.82
C ASN A 415 -15.11 9.82 12.26
N LEU A 416 -15.30 8.50 12.18
CA LEU A 416 -16.57 7.89 11.76
C LEU A 416 -17.66 8.06 12.83
N GLU A 417 -17.32 7.81 14.11
CA GLU A 417 -18.25 8.00 15.23
C GLU A 417 -18.80 9.43 15.29
N GLN A 418 -17.91 10.43 15.13
CA GLN A 418 -18.29 11.84 15.10
C GLN A 418 -19.28 12.19 13.97
N ALA A 419 -19.29 11.42 12.89
CA ALA A 419 -20.20 11.61 11.76
C ALA A 419 -21.53 10.84 11.89
N GLY A 420 -21.76 10.17 13.02
CA GLY A 420 -22.99 9.40 13.27
C GLY A 420 -22.95 7.95 12.77
N VAL A 421 -21.77 7.45 12.37
CA VAL A 421 -21.60 6.03 12.03
C VAL A 421 -21.60 5.20 13.31
N GLN A 422 -22.32 4.07 13.29
CA GLN A 422 -22.24 3.09 14.37
C GLN A 422 -20.96 2.26 14.21
N VAL A 423 -19.92 2.62 14.95
CA VAL A 423 -18.63 1.92 14.95
C VAL A 423 -18.63 0.81 16.00
N ILE A 424 -18.15 -0.37 15.62
CA ILE A 424 -18.06 -1.56 16.47
C ILE A 424 -16.62 -2.07 16.44
N TYR A 425 -16.01 -2.16 17.62
CA TYR A 425 -14.61 -2.52 17.79
C TYR A 425 -14.41 -4.03 17.89
N GLY A 426 -14.52 -4.72 16.75
CA GLY A 426 -14.34 -6.17 16.65
C GLY A 426 -15.24 -6.99 17.58
N ILE A 427 -14.85 -8.25 17.84
CA ILE A 427 -15.48 -9.13 18.83
C ILE A 427 -14.43 -9.53 19.86
N ARG A 428 -14.81 -9.57 21.14
CA ARG A 428 -13.94 -10.03 22.22
C ARG A 428 -13.38 -11.43 21.94
N GLY A 429 -12.07 -11.61 22.11
CA GLY A 429 -11.35 -12.86 21.88
C GLY A 429 -11.09 -13.22 20.40
N LEU A 430 -11.65 -12.47 19.43
CA LEU A 430 -11.55 -12.79 18.01
C LEU A 430 -11.02 -11.61 17.20
N LYS A 431 -10.27 -11.89 16.14
CA LYS A 431 -9.89 -10.87 15.15
C LYS A 431 -10.80 -10.92 13.93
N THR A 432 -11.36 -9.78 13.54
CA THR A 432 -12.23 -9.65 12.37
C THR A 432 -11.38 -9.49 11.12
N HIS A 433 -11.44 -10.46 10.20
CA HIS A 433 -10.66 -10.44 8.97
C HIS A 433 -11.50 -10.72 7.71
N ALA A 434 -12.80 -11.00 7.86
CA ALA A 434 -13.76 -10.97 6.77
C ALA A 434 -13.77 -9.61 6.04
N LYS A 435 -13.94 -9.63 4.71
CA LYS A 435 -14.11 -8.41 3.91
C LYS A 435 -15.44 -8.47 3.19
N ILE A 436 -16.40 -7.74 3.75
CA ILE A 436 -17.78 -7.73 3.30
C ILE A 436 -18.33 -6.30 3.38
N CYS A 437 -19.12 -5.93 2.38
CA CYS A 437 -19.90 -4.70 2.35
C CYS A 437 -21.32 -5.05 1.89
N ILE A 438 -22.31 -4.47 2.56
CA ILE A 438 -23.73 -4.67 2.31
C ILE A 438 -24.35 -3.30 2.13
N VAL A 439 -24.93 -3.03 0.97
CA VAL A 439 -25.76 -1.86 0.70
C VAL A 439 -27.22 -2.31 0.62
N VAL A 440 -28.06 -1.74 1.49
CA VAL A 440 -29.49 -2.04 1.54
C VAL A 440 -30.23 -0.90 0.86
N ARG A 441 -30.87 -1.19 -0.28
CA ARG A 441 -31.55 -0.21 -1.14
C ARG A 441 -33.02 -0.54 -1.30
N ARG A 442 -33.86 0.48 -1.38
CA ARG A 442 -35.28 0.36 -1.73
C ARG A 442 -35.41 0.28 -3.25
N GLU A 443 -35.96 -0.81 -3.73
CA GLU A 443 -36.29 -1.05 -5.14
C GLU A 443 -37.82 -1.08 -5.33
N PRO A 444 -38.34 -0.96 -6.57
CA PRO A 444 -39.78 -1.04 -6.84
C PRO A 444 -40.47 -2.30 -6.30
N GLN A 445 -39.74 -3.42 -6.23
CA GLN A 445 -40.21 -4.72 -5.77
C GLN A 445 -39.96 -4.99 -4.27
N GLY A 446 -39.34 -4.06 -3.54
CA GLY A 446 -39.06 -4.20 -2.12
C GLY A 446 -37.61 -3.85 -1.77
N ILE A 447 -37.12 -4.39 -0.66
CA ILE A 447 -35.74 -4.13 -0.22
C ILE A 447 -34.79 -5.09 -0.94
N GLN A 448 -33.82 -4.54 -1.66
CA GLN A 448 -32.74 -5.29 -2.26
C GLN A 448 -31.44 -5.11 -1.47
N ARG A 449 -30.61 -6.15 -1.46
CA ARG A 449 -29.27 -6.11 -0.87
C ARG A 449 -28.25 -6.25 -2.00
N TYR A 450 -27.34 -5.29 -2.08
CA TYR A 450 -26.18 -5.33 -2.95
C TYR A 450 -24.96 -5.65 -2.09
N LEU A 451 -24.27 -6.72 -2.46
CA LEU A 451 -23.19 -7.29 -1.67
C LEU A 451 -21.87 -7.12 -2.38
N HIS A 452 -20.82 -6.94 -1.60
CA HIS A 452 -19.45 -7.12 -2.03
C HIS A 452 -18.73 -8.05 -1.05
N PHE A 453 -18.11 -9.10 -1.58
CA PHE A 453 -17.21 -10.00 -0.87
C PHE A 453 -15.80 -9.88 -1.44
N GLY A 454 -14.79 -9.72 -0.57
CA GLY A 454 -13.40 -9.58 -0.98
C GLY A 454 -12.48 -10.63 -0.35
N THR A 455 -11.44 -11.04 -1.09
CA THR A 455 -10.30 -11.76 -0.51
C THR A 455 -9.30 -10.80 0.16
N GLY A 456 -9.30 -9.53 -0.31
CA GLY A 456 -8.41 -8.44 0.09
C GLY A 456 -9.09 -7.35 0.91
N ASN A 457 -8.30 -6.47 1.52
CA ASN A 457 -8.80 -5.33 2.30
C ASN A 457 -9.29 -4.19 1.41
N TYR A 458 -10.15 -3.32 1.98
CA TYR A 458 -10.64 -2.08 1.38
C TYR A 458 -9.59 -0.96 1.38
N ASN A 459 -8.46 -1.19 0.70
CA ASN A 459 -7.36 -0.24 0.59
C ASN A 459 -6.84 -0.17 -0.85
N GLU A 460 -7.05 0.98 -1.49
CA GLU A 460 -6.68 1.25 -2.88
C GLU A 460 -5.18 1.11 -3.15
N SER A 461 -4.32 1.54 -2.21
CA SER A 461 -2.87 1.45 -2.41
C SER A 461 -2.40 0.00 -2.45
N THR A 462 -2.98 -0.85 -1.58
CA THR A 462 -2.67 -2.29 -1.60
C THR A 462 -3.34 -3.00 -2.76
N ALA A 463 -4.52 -2.54 -3.22
CA ALA A 463 -5.21 -3.13 -4.38
C ALA A 463 -4.42 -2.99 -5.69
N ARG A 464 -3.42 -2.08 -5.76
CA ARG A 464 -2.47 -1.95 -6.87
C ARG A 464 -1.24 -2.85 -6.75
N LEU A 465 -1.04 -3.47 -5.59
CA LEU A 465 0.13 -4.29 -5.26
C LEU A 465 -0.21 -5.76 -5.04
N TYR A 466 -1.44 -6.07 -4.63
CA TYR A 466 -1.88 -7.38 -4.14
C TYR A 466 -2.83 -8.00 -5.16
N THR A 467 -2.69 -9.30 -5.43
CA THR A 467 -3.67 -10.02 -6.24
C THR A 467 -4.87 -10.36 -5.36
N ASP A 468 -6.05 -9.85 -5.69
CA ASP A 468 -7.25 -10.03 -4.88
C ASP A 468 -8.48 -10.18 -5.76
N ILE A 469 -9.50 -10.85 -5.23
CA ILE A 469 -10.81 -11.02 -5.88
C ILE A 469 -11.83 -10.16 -5.15
N SER A 470 -12.60 -9.40 -5.93
CA SER A 470 -13.82 -8.72 -5.49
C SER A 470 -15.00 -9.34 -6.23
N TYR A 471 -15.99 -9.82 -5.49
CA TYR A 471 -17.21 -10.42 -6.02
C TYR A 471 -18.42 -9.62 -5.57
N MET A 472 -19.19 -9.09 -6.52
CA MET A 472 -20.40 -8.30 -6.26
C MET A 472 -21.62 -9.02 -6.81
N THR A 473 -22.68 -9.05 -6.01
CA THR A 473 -23.91 -9.78 -6.34
C THR A 473 -25.10 -9.16 -5.62
N CYS A 474 -26.30 -9.40 -6.15
CA CYS A 474 -27.56 -9.15 -5.46
C CYS A 474 -28.35 -10.44 -5.19
N ASP A 475 -27.69 -11.61 -5.16
CA ASP A 475 -28.31 -12.89 -4.80
C ASP A 475 -28.99 -12.82 -3.43
N GLU A 476 -30.27 -13.20 -3.39
CA GLU A 476 -31.09 -13.07 -2.19
C GLU A 476 -30.58 -13.95 -1.04
N GLN A 477 -30.13 -15.17 -1.33
CA GLN A 477 -29.69 -16.11 -0.29
C GLN A 477 -28.37 -15.67 0.33
N LEU A 478 -27.39 -15.25 -0.49
CA LEU A 478 -26.16 -14.62 -0.02
C LEU A 478 -26.47 -13.33 0.75
N GLY A 479 -27.49 -12.57 0.35
CA GLY A 479 -27.89 -11.33 1.03
C GLY A 479 -28.47 -11.56 2.42
N ILE A 480 -29.27 -12.61 2.57
CA ILE A 480 -29.79 -13.07 3.87
C ILE A 480 -28.64 -13.51 4.77
N ASP A 481 -27.75 -14.35 4.25
CA ASP A 481 -26.59 -14.86 4.97
C ASP A 481 -25.63 -13.75 5.40
N ALA A 482 -25.30 -12.81 4.51
CA ALA A 482 -24.48 -11.65 4.80
C ALA A 482 -25.07 -10.78 5.92
N THR A 483 -26.39 -10.57 5.89
CA THR A 483 -27.10 -9.82 6.94
C THR A 483 -27.04 -10.57 8.27
N ASN A 484 -27.30 -11.88 8.27
CA ASN A 484 -27.25 -12.72 9.47
C ASN A 484 -25.83 -12.77 10.06
N PHE A 485 -24.82 -12.88 9.21
CA PHE A 485 -23.42 -12.82 9.62
C PHE A 485 -23.12 -11.49 10.30
N PHE A 486 -23.50 -10.37 9.68
CA PHE A 486 -23.26 -9.04 10.26
C PHE A 486 -24.00 -8.87 11.60
N ASN A 487 -25.24 -9.34 11.71
CA ASN A 487 -26.01 -9.28 12.96
C ASN A 487 -25.40 -10.18 14.06
N THR A 488 -24.85 -11.33 13.69
CA THR A 488 -24.17 -12.25 14.63
C THR A 488 -22.90 -11.61 15.21
N ILE A 489 -22.13 -10.89 14.39
CA ILE A 489 -20.89 -10.26 14.84
C ILE A 489 -21.10 -8.94 15.59
N THR A 490 -22.27 -8.31 15.42
CA THR A 490 -22.58 -6.99 16.01
C THR A 490 -23.56 -7.04 17.18
N GLY A 491 -24.29 -8.13 17.37
CA GLY A 491 -25.29 -8.29 18.42
C GLY A 491 -25.12 -9.56 19.26
N TYR A 492 -25.84 -9.65 20.39
CA TYR A 492 -25.88 -10.84 21.25
C TYR A 492 -26.71 -12.01 20.65
N SER A 493 -26.76 -12.14 19.33
CA SER A 493 -27.53 -13.19 18.66
C SER A 493 -26.79 -14.52 18.67
N GLN A 494 -27.52 -15.61 18.87
CA GLN A 494 -26.94 -16.93 18.66
C GLN A 494 -26.62 -17.14 17.17
N PRO A 495 -25.43 -17.63 16.82
CA PRO A 495 -25.07 -17.94 15.44
C PRO A 495 -26.09 -18.90 14.82
N GLN A 496 -26.77 -18.45 13.77
CA GLN A 496 -27.64 -19.31 12.98
C GLN A 496 -26.82 -20.03 11.91
N ARG A 497 -27.27 -21.22 11.50
CA ARG A 497 -26.69 -21.90 10.35
C ARG A 497 -26.99 -21.09 9.09
N PHE A 498 -25.93 -20.70 8.38
CA PHE A 498 -26.03 -20.02 7.10
C PHE A 498 -26.52 -20.97 6.00
N ARG A 499 -27.06 -20.41 4.92
CA ARG A 499 -27.63 -21.17 3.80
C ARG A 499 -26.57 -21.56 2.78
N LYS A 500 -25.73 -20.59 2.40
CA LYS A 500 -24.70 -20.66 1.35
C LYS A 500 -23.30 -20.36 1.90
N ILE A 501 -23.12 -19.27 2.66
CA ILE A 501 -21.78 -18.91 3.16
C ILE A 501 -21.38 -19.79 4.34
N GLU A 502 -20.08 -19.90 4.58
CA GLU A 502 -19.53 -20.47 5.81
C GLU A 502 -18.60 -19.44 6.46
N ALA A 503 -18.53 -19.42 7.79
CA ALA A 503 -17.80 -18.39 8.51
C ALA A 503 -16.97 -18.96 9.66
N ALA A 504 -15.73 -18.52 9.80
CA ALA A 504 -14.97 -18.78 11.02
C ALA A 504 -15.50 -17.89 12.18
N PRO A 505 -15.44 -18.35 13.45
CA PRO A 505 -14.83 -19.60 13.90
C PRO A 505 -15.78 -20.81 13.92
N ILE A 506 -16.94 -20.75 13.25
CA ILE A 506 -18.01 -21.74 13.41
C ILE A 506 -18.21 -22.53 12.10
N GLY A 507 -17.80 -23.80 12.08
CA GLY A 507 -18.12 -24.72 10.99
C GLY A 507 -17.21 -24.62 9.77
N LEU A 508 -16.36 -23.58 9.66
CA LEU A 508 -15.50 -23.41 8.48
C LEU A 508 -14.49 -24.55 8.31
N ARG A 509 -13.82 -24.99 9.38
CA ARG A 509 -12.88 -26.13 9.31
C ARG A 509 -13.63 -27.39 8.91
N GLU A 510 -14.75 -27.66 9.57
CA GLU A 510 -15.57 -28.84 9.34
C GLU A 510 -16.05 -28.88 7.89
N ARG A 511 -16.47 -27.74 7.32
CA ARG A 511 -16.86 -27.66 5.91
C ARG A 511 -15.71 -27.99 4.97
N ILE A 512 -14.52 -27.41 5.19
CA ILE A 512 -13.35 -27.69 4.34
C ILE A 512 -13.01 -29.17 4.37
N ILE A 513 -12.97 -29.77 5.57
CA ILE A 513 -12.72 -31.21 5.74
C ILE A 513 -13.79 -32.02 5.03
N GLN A 514 -15.07 -31.67 5.19
CA GLN A 514 -16.17 -32.34 4.48
C GLN A 514 -15.98 -32.28 2.97
N LEU A 515 -15.68 -31.12 2.38
CA LEU A 515 -15.46 -30.98 0.94
C LEU A 515 -14.33 -31.89 0.44
N ILE A 516 -13.23 -31.99 1.20
CA ILE A 516 -12.13 -32.91 0.87
C ILE A 516 -12.59 -34.36 0.99
N GLU A 517 -13.28 -34.75 2.07
CA GLU A 517 -13.80 -36.12 2.27
C GLU A 517 -14.78 -36.55 1.17
N HIS A 518 -15.57 -35.63 0.61
CA HIS A 518 -16.42 -35.95 -0.54
C HIS A 518 -15.58 -36.35 -1.76
N GLU A 519 -14.47 -35.67 -2.04
CA GLU A 519 -13.54 -36.07 -3.12
C GLU A 519 -12.93 -37.45 -2.87
N ILE A 520 -12.61 -37.76 -1.61
CA ILE A 520 -12.09 -39.09 -1.20
C ILE A 520 -13.12 -40.18 -1.55
N GLU A 521 -14.37 -39.99 -1.15
CA GLU A 521 -15.43 -40.96 -1.38
C GLU A 521 -15.68 -41.15 -2.87
N ARG A 522 -15.74 -40.06 -3.64
CA ARG A 522 -15.88 -40.10 -5.11
C ARG A 522 -14.75 -40.89 -5.76
N LYS A 523 -13.51 -40.64 -5.34
CA LYS A 523 -12.34 -41.36 -5.87
C LYS A 523 -12.38 -42.86 -5.56
N ARG A 524 -12.79 -43.24 -4.35
CA ARG A 524 -12.98 -44.65 -3.95
C ARG A 524 -14.05 -45.36 -4.77
N GLN A 525 -15.07 -44.63 -5.21
CA GLN A 525 -16.10 -45.12 -6.13
C GLN A 525 -15.64 -45.18 -7.60
N GLY A 526 -14.36 -44.91 -7.89
CA GLY A 526 -13.79 -44.92 -9.24
C GLY A 526 -14.11 -43.67 -10.08
N GLN A 527 -14.68 -42.63 -9.48
CA GLN A 527 -14.99 -41.38 -10.17
C GLN A 527 -13.75 -40.47 -10.24
N HIS A 528 -13.79 -39.49 -11.16
CA HIS A 528 -12.81 -38.41 -11.17
C HIS A 528 -12.95 -37.58 -9.89
N ALA A 529 -11.82 -37.18 -9.30
CA ALA A 529 -11.77 -36.39 -8.08
C ALA A 529 -10.53 -35.49 -8.13
N HIS A 530 -10.74 -34.19 -7.91
CA HIS A 530 -9.72 -33.17 -8.12
C HIS A 530 -9.97 -31.96 -7.23
N ILE A 531 -8.90 -31.52 -6.58
CA ILE A 531 -8.87 -30.33 -5.73
C ILE A 531 -7.82 -29.37 -6.29
N MET A 532 -8.23 -28.13 -6.52
CA MET A 532 -7.30 -27.02 -6.77
C MET A 532 -7.53 -25.95 -5.71
N ALA A 533 -6.46 -25.43 -5.12
CA ALA A 533 -6.61 -24.35 -4.16
C ALA A 533 -5.47 -23.34 -4.26
N LYS A 534 -5.79 -22.08 -4.06
CA LYS A 534 -4.86 -20.96 -3.96
C LYS A 534 -5.04 -20.28 -2.62
N MET A 535 -3.96 -20.01 -1.90
CA MET A 535 -3.98 -19.30 -0.62
C MET A 535 -2.59 -18.76 -0.25
N ASN A 536 -2.52 -17.96 0.81
CA ASN A 536 -1.23 -17.45 1.29
C ASN A 536 -0.51 -18.47 2.17
N SER A 537 -1.23 -19.28 2.94
CA SER A 537 -0.62 -20.24 3.87
C SER A 537 -1.45 -21.50 4.09
N CYS A 538 -0.79 -22.65 4.17
CA CYS A 538 -1.36 -23.96 4.47
C CYS A 538 -0.63 -24.58 5.67
N VAL A 539 -1.25 -24.54 6.84
CA VAL A 539 -0.61 -24.83 8.14
C VAL A 539 -1.46 -25.70 9.05
N ASP A 540 -2.80 -25.66 8.93
CA ASP A 540 -3.70 -26.39 9.84
C ASP A 540 -3.49 -27.92 9.79
N PRO A 541 -3.12 -28.57 10.91
CA PRO A 541 -2.83 -30.00 10.90
C PRO A 541 -4.01 -30.88 10.50
N GLN A 542 -5.26 -30.53 10.85
CA GLN A 542 -6.42 -31.36 10.54
C GLN A 542 -6.75 -31.32 9.04
N VAL A 543 -6.67 -30.14 8.44
CA VAL A 543 -6.84 -29.99 6.98
C VAL A 543 -5.71 -30.70 6.23
N ILE A 544 -4.45 -30.53 6.65
CA ILE A 544 -3.30 -31.19 6.01
C ILE A 544 -3.41 -32.72 6.10
N GLU A 545 -3.78 -33.27 7.26
CA GLU A 545 -4.00 -34.71 7.42
C GLU A 545 -5.11 -35.22 6.50
N THR A 546 -6.17 -34.45 6.33
CA THR A 546 -7.27 -34.79 5.41
C THR A 546 -6.80 -34.78 3.96
N LEU A 547 -5.94 -33.82 3.57
CA LEU A 547 -5.32 -33.80 2.24
C LEU A 547 -4.41 -35.02 2.02
N TYR A 548 -3.64 -35.44 3.03
CA TYR A 548 -2.83 -36.67 2.94
C TYR A 548 -3.72 -37.90 2.72
N ARG A 549 -4.82 -38.04 3.46
CA ARG A 549 -5.80 -39.12 3.22
C ARG A 549 -6.38 -39.06 1.80
N ALA A 550 -6.66 -37.87 1.29
CA ALA A 550 -7.15 -37.69 -0.07
C ALA A 550 -6.12 -38.10 -1.12
N SER A 551 -4.85 -37.73 -0.93
CA SER A 551 -3.76 -38.21 -1.77
C SER A 551 -3.64 -39.73 -1.73
N GLN A 552 -3.71 -40.35 -0.56
CA GLN A 552 -3.64 -41.81 -0.40
C GLN A 552 -4.82 -42.54 -1.09
N ALA A 553 -5.98 -41.90 -1.19
CA ALA A 553 -7.12 -42.41 -1.95
C ALA A 553 -6.98 -42.21 -3.48
N GLY A 554 -5.99 -41.45 -3.94
CA GLY A 554 -5.74 -41.17 -5.35
C GLY A 554 -6.39 -39.88 -5.88
N VAL A 555 -6.87 -38.99 -5.01
CA VAL A 555 -7.40 -37.67 -5.40
C VAL A 555 -6.25 -36.82 -5.92
N LYS A 556 -6.42 -36.17 -7.08
CA LYS A 556 -5.43 -35.22 -7.61
C LYS A 556 -5.55 -33.91 -6.84
N ILE A 557 -4.46 -33.38 -6.30
CA ILE A 557 -4.46 -32.17 -5.47
C ILE A 557 -3.37 -31.22 -5.95
N GLU A 558 -3.75 -30.00 -6.32
CA GLU A 558 -2.83 -28.98 -6.83
C GLU A 558 -3.01 -27.68 -6.04
N LEU A 559 -1.97 -27.25 -5.35
CA LEU A 559 -2.02 -26.09 -4.45
C LEU A 559 -1.09 -24.98 -4.93
N ASN A 560 -1.60 -23.75 -4.99
CA ASN A 560 -0.81 -22.54 -5.11
C ASN A 560 -0.68 -21.88 -3.72
N VAL A 561 0.47 -22.06 -3.06
CA VAL A 561 0.72 -21.51 -1.71
C VAL A 561 1.94 -20.62 -1.74
N ARG A 562 1.74 -19.30 -1.69
CA ARG A 562 2.87 -18.37 -1.84
C ARG A 562 3.77 -18.27 -0.60
N GLY A 563 3.18 -18.37 0.60
CA GLY A 563 3.86 -18.16 1.88
C GLY A 563 4.23 -19.47 2.56
N ILE A 564 3.68 -19.65 3.77
CA ILE A 564 3.99 -20.78 4.65
C ILE A 564 3.22 -22.02 4.20
N CYS A 565 3.93 -23.12 3.97
CA CYS A 565 3.33 -24.43 3.74
C CYS A 565 3.96 -25.46 4.69
N CYS A 566 3.16 -26.03 5.58
CA CYS A 566 3.56 -27.11 6.49
C CYS A 566 3.33 -28.51 5.91
N LEU A 567 2.64 -28.59 4.76
CA LEU A 567 2.40 -29.83 4.02
C LEU A 567 3.67 -30.25 3.26
N ARG A 568 3.95 -31.55 3.24
CA ARG A 568 5.05 -32.18 2.50
C ARG A 568 4.50 -32.85 1.24
N PRO A 569 4.65 -32.27 0.05
CA PRO A 569 4.15 -32.88 -1.19
C PRO A 569 5.08 -33.98 -1.72
N GLY A 570 4.55 -34.88 -2.54
CA GLY A 570 5.33 -35.87 -3.30
C GLY A 570 5.98 -36.99 -2.47
N VAL A 571 5.57 -37.19 -1.21
CA VAL A 571 6.11 -38.25 -0.34
C VAL A 571 5.41 -39.59 -0.68
N PRO A 572 6.16 -40.65 -1.06
CA PRO A 572 5.59 -41.96 -1.38
C PRO A 572 4.66 -42.50 -0.29
N GLY A 573 3.47 -42.98 -0.68
CA GLY A 573 2.46 -43.52 0.25
C GLY A 573 1.79 -42.50 1.17
N LEU A 574 2.08 -41.19 1.03
CA LEU A 574 1.50 -40.12 1.85
C LEU A 574 0.90 -39.00 1.00
N SER A 575 1.66 -38.45 0.05
CA SER A 575 1.33 -37.22 -0.68
C SER A 575 1.74 -37.22 -2.15
N GLU A 576 1.88 -38.40 -2.76
CA GLU A 576 2.27 -38.59 -4.18
C GLU A 576 1.37 -37.84 -5.17
N ASN A 577 0.09 -37.64 -4.82
CA ASN A 577 -0.88 -36.95 -5.67
C ASN A 577 -1.05 -35.46 -5.33
N ILE A 578 -0.20 -34.91 -4.45
CA ILE A 578 -0.20 -33.50 -4.07
C ILE A 578 0.98 -32.79 -4.71
N THR A 579 0.69 -31.75 -5.49
CA THR A 579 1.69 -30.80 -5.98
C THR A 579 1.45 -29.43 -5.35
N VAL A 580 2.52 -28.77 -4.93
CA VAL A 580 2.46 -27.39 -4.43
C VAL A 580 3.39 -26.50 -5.25
N VAL A 581 2.82 -25.45 -5.83
CA VAL A 581 3.54 -24.38 -6.54
C VAL A 581 3.45 -23.11 -5.72
N SER A 582 4.53 -22.34 -5.69
CA SER A 582 4.54 -21.00 -5.13
C SER A 582 5.02 -20.00 -6.14
N ILE A 583 4.31 -18.87 -6.22
CA ILE A 583 4.68 -17.76 -7.10
C ILE A 583 5.07 -16.57 -6.23
N ILE A 584 6.28 -16.05 -6.46
CA ILE A 584 6.72 -14.73 -6.03
C ILE A 584 7.04 -13.96 -7.31
N ASP A 585 6.39 -12.83 -7.52
CA ASP A 585 6.50 -12.04 -8.74
C ASP A 585 6.17 -10.56 -8.42
N ARG A 586 6.00 -9.73 -9.45
CA ARG A 586 5.70 -8.29 -9.37
C ARG A 586 4.62 -7.94 -8.35
N PHE A 587 3.50 -8.66 -8.37
CA PHE A 587 2.40 -8.46 -7.43
C PHE A 587 2.43 -9.51 -6.32
N LEU A 588 1.98 -9.12 -5.13
CA LEU A 588 1.89 -10.01 -3.99
C LEU A 588 0.68 -10.94 -4.17
N GLU A 589 0.91 -12.24 -4.32
CA GLU A 589 -0.17 -13.22 -4.41
C GLU A 589 -0.99 -13.25 -3.12
N HIS A 590 -2.25 -12.78 -3.13
CA HIS A 590 -3.04 -12.62 -1.90
C HIS A 590 -4.42 -13.28 -1.94
N SER A 591 -4.98 -13.47 -3.13
CA SER A 591 -6.27 -14.11 -3.36
C SER A 591 -6.32 -15.54 -2.79
N ARG A 592 -7.49 -15.90 -2.25
CA ARG A 592 -7.78 -17.27 -1.80
C ARG A 592 -8.96 -17.81 -2.58
N ILE A 593 -8.71 -18.85 -3.37
CA ILE A 593 -9.66 -19.45 -4.32
C ILE A 593 -9.60 -20.96 -4.14
N PHE A 594 -10.74 -21.64 -4.04
CA PHE A 594 -10.81 -23.08 -3.80
C PHE A 594 -11.76 -23.72 -4.78
N TYR A 595 -11.34 -24.83 -5.37
CA TYR A 595 -12.11 -25.61 -6.34
C TYR A 595 -12.15 -27.07 -5.89
N PHE A 596 -13.34 -27.65 -5.95
CA PHE A 596 -13.60 -29.07 -5.74
C PHE A 596 -14.42 -29.58 -6.93
N HIS A 597 -13.98 -30.68 -7.54
CA HIS A 597 -14.64 -31.24 -8.73
C HIS A 597 -16.06 -31.75 -8.45
N HIS A 598 -16.29 -32.26 -7.25
CA HIS A 598 -17.58 -32.66 -6.69
C HIS A 598 -18.42 -33.55 -7.62
N GLY A 599 -17.78 -34.51 -8.28
CA GLY A 599 -18.46 -35.44 -9.20
C GLY A 599 -18.97 -34.80 -10.50
N GLY A 600 -18.42 -33.64 -10.89
CA GLY A 600 -18.79 -32.89 -12.10
C GLY A 600 -19.66 -31.67 -11.83
N ASP A 601 -20.22 -31.54 -10.61
CA ASP A 601 -20.92 -30.33 -10.17
C ASP A 601 -19.95 -29.38 -9.46
N GLU A 602 -19.06 -28.78 -10.25
CA GLU A 602 -17.90 -28.02 -9.78
C GLU A 602 -18.27 -26.95 -8.75
N LEU A 603 -17.65 -27.04 -7.57
CA LEU A 603 -17.80 -26.07 -6.49
C LEU A 603 -16.60 -25.15 -6.43
N VAL A 604 -16.83 -23.84 -6.53
CA VAL A 604 -15.78 -22.81 -6.45
C VAL A 604 -16.10 -21.81 -5.34
N PHE A 605 -15.08 -21.46 -4.58
CA PHE A 605 -15.18 -20.54 -3.45
C PHE A 605 -14.09 -19.49 -3.49
N ILE A 606 -14.42 -18.30 -3.00
CA ILE A 606 -13.44 -17.30 -2.55
C ILE A 606 -13.47 -17.22 -1.03
N ALA A 607 -12.34 -16.85 -0.42
CA ALA A 607 -12.28 -16.70 1.04
C ALA A 607 -11.41 -15.56 1.51
N SER A 608 -11.69 -15.07 2.71
CA SER A 608 -10.75 -14.23 3.46
C SER A 608 -9.76 -15.06 4.28
N ALA A 609 -10.07 -16.33 4.54
CA ALA A 609 -9.25 -17.26 5.32
C ALA A 609 -8.17 -17.99 4.50
N ASP A 610 -6.99 -18.13 5.11
CA ASP A 610 -6.01 -19.18 4.78
C ASP A 610 -6.31 -20.46 5.57
N TRP A 611 -5.73 -21.60 5.19
CA TRP A 611 -5.79 -22.84 5.98
C TRP A 611 -4.81 -22.82 7.14
N MET A 612 -5.05 -21.94 8.11
CA MET A 612 -4.30 -21.86 9.36
C MET A 612 -5.25 -21.93 10.55
N GLN A 613 -4.80 -22.55 11.64
CA GLN A 613 -5.58 -22.68 12.87
C GLN A 613 -6.18 -21.34 13.36
N ARG A 614 -5.39 -20.26 13.35
CA ARG A 614 -5.88 -18.93 13.76
C ARG A 614 -6.99 -18.38 12.85
N ASN A 615 -6.96 -18.69 11.55
CA ASN A 615 -7.98 -18.24 10.60
C ASN A 615 -9.27 -19.05 10.75
N LEU A 616 -9.16 -20.34 11.09
CA LEU A 616 -10.29 -21.24 11.25
C LEU A 616 -10.95 -21.15 12.63
N ASP A 617 -10.19 -20.86 13.70
CA ASP A 617 -10.67 -20.94 15.10
C ASP A 617 -10.71 -19.60 15.84
N ARG A 618 -9.85 -18.64 15.49
CA ARG A 618 -9.62 -17.42 16.29
C ARG A 618 -9.89 -16.12 15.54
N ARG A 619 -10.45 -16.24 14.34
CA ARG A 619 -10.77 -15.11 13.47
C ARG A 619 -12.18 -15.25 12.95
N ILE A 620 -12.74 -14.10 12.61
CA ILE A 620 -13.96 -14.00 11.85
C ILE A 620 -13.56 -13.90 10.38
N GLU A 621 -13.86 -14.94 9.63
CA GLU A 621 -13.50 -15.07 8.21
C GLU A 621 -14.73 -15.54 7.44
N LEU A 622 -14.73 -15.31 6.12
CA LEU A 622 -15.79 -15.77 5.22
C LEU A 622 -15.24 -16.74 4.18
N PHE A 623 -16.08 -17.72 3.83
CA PHE A 623 -15.91 -18.67 2.75
C PHE A 623 -17.20 -18.64 1.91
N VAL A 624 -17.08 -18.08 0.71
CA VAL A 624 -18.22 -17.65 -0.10
C VAL A 624 -18.26 -18.46 -1.39
N PRO A 625 -19.35 -19.19 -1.68
CA PRO A 625 -19.51 -19.90 -2.94
C PRO A 625 -19.69 -18.89 -4.08
N VAL A 626 -19.11 -19.21 -5.24
CA VAL A 626 -19.28 -18.45 -6.49
C VAL A 626 -20.00 -19.35 -7.49
N GLU A 627 -21.31 -19.14 -7.61
CA GLU A 627 -22.22 -20.00 -8.38
C GLU A 627 -22.47 -19.46 -9.79
N ASP A 628 -22.28 -18.16 -10.02
CA ASP A 628 -22.39 -17.57 -11.37
C ASP A 628 -21.41 -18.28 -12.34
N PRO A 629 -21.90 -18.85 -13.46
CA PRO A 629 -21.07 -19.65 -14.35
C PRO A 629 -19.87 -18.88 -14.93
N ALA A 630 -20.04 -17.60 -15.27
CA ALA A 630 -18.97 -16.80 -15.87
C ALA A 630 -17.88 -16.49 -14.83
N ALA A 631 -18.27 -16.07 -13.64
CA ALA A 631 -17.37 -15.85 -12.51
C ALA A 631 -16.63 -17.14 -12.11
N ARG A 632 -17.35 -18.27 -12.06
CA ARG A 632 -16.77 -19.59 -11.76
C ARG A 632 -15.70 -19.98 -12.77
N SER A 633 -16.01 -19.94 -14.07
CA SER A 633 -15.04 -20.25 -15.12
C SER A 633 -13.81 -19.35 -15.07
N ARG A 634 -14.00 -18.08 -14.75
CA ARG A 634 -12.91 -17.11 -14.60
C ARG A 634 -11.99 -17.44 -13.42
N LEU A 635 -12.54 -17.83 -12.28
CA LEU A 635 -11.77 -18.26 -11.10
C LEU A 635 -11.01 -19.57 -11.35
N ILE A 636 -11.62 -20.52 -12.07
CA ILE A 636 -10.93 -21.75 -12.50
C ILE A 636 -9.75 -21.40 -13.42
N ASN A 637 -9.92 -20.46 -14.36
CA ASN A 637 -8.82 -19.99 -15.21
C ASN A 637 -7.67 -19.35 -14.41
N VAL A 638 -7.99 -18.57 -13.37
CA VAL A 638 -6.97 -18.00 -12.47
C VAL A 638 -6.20 -19.12 -11.76
N LEU A 639 -6.89 -20.14 -11.23
CA LEU A 639 -6.27 -21.29 -10.57
C LEU A 639 -5.35 -22.06 -11.53
N THR A 640 -5.86 -22.46 -12.70
CA THR A 640 -5.09 -23.26 -13.67
C THR A 640 -3.89 -22.49 -14.21
N THR A 641 -4.03 -21.19 -14.47
CA THR A 641 -2.94 -20.31 -14.90
C THR A 641 -1.85 -20.18 -13.83
N CYS A 642 -2.22 -20.03 -12.56
CA CYS A 642 -1.24 -20.00 -11.46
C CYS A 642 -0.55 -21.35 -11.25
N LEU A 643 -1.29 -22.46 -11.37
CA LEU A 643 -0.73 -23.80 -11.17
C LEU A 643 0.20 -24.24 -12.32
N SER A 644 0.03 -23.65 -13.50
CA SER A 644 0.84 -23.92 -14.69
C SER A 644 2.02 -22.96 -14.87
N ASP A 645 2.25 -22.03 -13.92
CA ASP A 645 3.31 -21.04 -14.02
C ASP A 645 4.70 -21.72 -14.03
N ASN A 646 5.42 -21.55 -15.14
CA ASN A 646 6.74 -22.13 -15.36
C ASN A 646 7.84 -21.07 -15.49
N VAL A 647 7.55 -19.82 -15.11
CA VAL A 647 8.52 -18.70 -15.13
C VAL A 647 8.89 -18.26 -13.72
N LYS A 648 7.89 -18.08 -12.88
CA LYS A 648 8.00 -17.65 -11.47
C LYS A 648 7.48 -18.70 -10.49
N GLY A 649 6.71 -19.68 -10.95
CA GLY A 649 6.20 -20.80 -10.15
C GLY A 649 7.30 -21.75 -9.70
N ARG A 650 7.54 -21.86 -8.39
CA ARG A 650 8.51 -22.79 -7.79
C ARG A 650 7.80 -23.96 -7.14
N ARG A 651 8.24 -25.19 -7.43
CA ARG A 651 7.65 -26.41 -6.85
C ARG A 651 8.24 -26.69 -5.48
N LEU A 652 7.40 -26.86 -4.47
CA LEU A 652 7.82 -27.32 -3.14
C LEU A 652 8.18 -28.81 -3.21
N LEU A 653 9.33 -29.17 -2.65
CA LEU A 653 9.84 -30.53 -2.57
C LEU A 653 9.54 -31.15 -1.20
N ALA A 654 9.68 -32.48 -1.10
CA ALA A 654 9.38 -33.26 0.10
C ALA A 654 10.27 -32.94 1.32
N ASP A 655 11.43 -32.34 1.09
CA ASP A 655 12.40 -31.89 2.11
C ASP A 655 12.13 -30.45 2.60
N GLY A 656 11.16 -29.74 2.00
CA GLY A 656 10.84 -28.35 2.29
C GLY A 656 11.55 -27.33 1.40
N GLY A 657 12.47 -27.77 0.54
CA GLY A 657 13.12 -26.93 -0.46
C GLY A 657 12.19 -26.55 -1.62
N TYR A 658 12.58 -25.56 -2.39
CA TYR A 658 11.84 -25.11 -3.57
C TYR A 658 12.67 -25.24 -4.84
N GLU A 659 12.16 -26.03 -5.79
CA GLU A 659 12.75 -26.18 -7.11
C GLU A 659 12.34 -24.99 -8.00
N LYS A 660 13.33 -24.34 -8.60
CA LYS A 660 13.12 -23.27 -9.59
C LYS A 660 12.71 -23.89 -10.93
N PRO A 661 11.87 -23.23 -11.73
CA PRO A 661 11.65 -23.65 -13.12
C PRO A 661 12.98 -23.81 -13.87
N THR A 662 13.12 -24.91 -14.61
CA THR A 662 14.29 -25.17 -15.45
C THR A 662 13.92 -24.96 -16.93
N GLY A 663 14.68 -24.12 -17.64
CA GLY A 663 14.52 -23.92 -19.09
C GLY A 663 14.87 -22.51 -19.59
N GLN A 664 15.21 -22.41 -20.89
CA GLN A 664 15.15 -21.12 -21.60
C GLN A 664 13.67 -20.82 -21.88
N PHE A 665 13.19 -19.64 -21.47
CA PHE A 665 11.79 -19.25 -21.65
C PHE A 665 11.51 -18.99 -23.13
N GLY A 666 10.96 -20.00 -23.80
CA GLY A 666 10.53 -19.97 -25.20
C GLY A 666 9.07 -19.50 -25.35
N PRO A 667 8.44 -19.75 -26.52
CA PRO A 667 7.04 -19.38 -26.77
C PRO A 667 6.03 -20.04 -25.80
N ASP A 668 6.40 -21.15 -25.15
CA ASP A 668 5.56 -21.87 -24.18
C ASP A 668 5.73 -21.36 -22.72
N ALA A 669 6.36 -20.20 -22.52
CA ALA A 669 6.54 -19.61 -21.21
C ALA A 669 5.21 -19.07 -20.63
N ILE A 670 4.84 -19.59 -19.47
CA ILE A 670 3.62 -19.24 -18.72
C ILE A 670 4.05 -18.45 -17.48
N ARG A 671 3.93 -17.13 -17.56
CA ARG A 671 4.01 -16.23 -16.40
C ARG A 671 2.60 -15.75 -16.05
N SER A 672 2.06 -16.31 -14.97
CA SER A 672 0.66 -16.17 -14.57
C SER A 672 0.18 -14.72 -14.51
N GLN A 673 0.90 -13.84 -13.80
CA GLN A 673 0.51 -12.43 -13.66
C GLN A 673 0.48 -11.69 -15.01
N GLN A 674 1.38 -12.04 -15.94
CA GLN A 674 1.41 -11.44 -17.27
C GLN A 674 0.24 -11.90 -18.14
N ILE A 675 -0.12 -13.18 -18.05
CA ILE A 675 -1.25 -13.76 -18.78
C ILE A 675 -2.56 -13.12 -18.29
N LEU A 676 -2.79 -13.11 -16.97
CA LEU A 676 -4.00 -12.53 -16.37
C LEU A 676 -4.15 -11.04 -16.71
N TYR A 677 -3.05 -10.28 -16.71
CA TYR A 677 -3.05 -8.89 -17.15
C TYR A 677 -3.38 -8.72 -18.64
N ARG A 678 -2.84 -9.60 -19.49
CA ARG A 678 -3.12 -9.60 -20.93
C ARG A 678 -4.58 -9.91 -21.20
N GLU A 679 -5.13 -10.92 -20.54
CA GLU A 679 -6.54 -11.30 -20.64
C GLU A 679 -7.46 -10.13 -20.25
N ALA A 680 -7.20 -9.46 -19.12
CA ALA A 680 -7.95 -8.26 -18.71
C ALA A 680 -7.85 -7.13 -19.76
N SER A 681 -6.64 -6.92 -20.30
CA SER A 681 -6.39 -5.90 -21.33
C SER A 681 -7.12 -6.21 -22.64
N GLU A 682 -7.17 -7.46 -23.06
CA GLU A 682 -7.88 -7.89 -24.25
C GLU A 682 -9.39 -7.85 -24.06
N ALA A 683 -9.88 -8.22 -22.86
CA ALA A 683 -11.30 -8.13 -22.51
C ALA A 683 -11.80 -6.68 -22.62
N GLN A 684 -11.06 -5.71 -22.07
CA GLN A 684 -11.36 -4.29 -22.22
C GLN A 684 -11.39 -3.87 -23.70
N LYS A 685 -10.36 -4.22 -24.48
CA LYS A 685 -10.29 -3.86 -25.92
C LYS A 685 -11.45 -4.48 -26.72
N ARG A 686 -11.87 -5.70 -26.41
CA ARG A 686 -13.03 -6.35 -27.06
C ARG A 686 -14.31 -5.58 -26.75
N ALA A 687 -14.51 -5.15 -25.51
CA ALA A 687 -15.66 -4.36 -25.10
C ALA A 687 -15.71 -2.98 -25.78
N GLU A 688 -14.58 -2.28 -25.86
CA GLU A 688 -14.44 -1.00 -26.56
C GLU A 688 -14.75 -1.12 -28.07
N ARG A 689 -14.33 -2.22 -28.71
CA ARG A 689 -14.66 -2.49 -30.12
C ARG A 689 -16.14 -2.82 -30.33
N ALA A 690 -16.75 -3.57 -29.42
CA ALA A 690 -18.16 -3.93 -29.49
C ALA A 690 -19.08 -2.70 -29.35
N THR A 691 -18.68 -1.72 -28.52
CA THR A 691 -19.40 -0.45 -28.35
C THR A 691 -19.17 0.54 -29.49
N GLY A 692 -18.07 0.42 -30.23
CA GLY A 692 -17.68 1.32 -31.33
C GLY A 692 -18.41 1.17 -32.67
N THR A 693 -19.42 0.28 -32.79
CA THR A 693 -20.18 0.09 -34.05
C THR A 693 -21.58 0.71 -33.97
N VAL A 694 -21.65 2.04 -33.90
CA VAL A 694 -22.92 2.77 -34.04
C VAL A 694 -23.03 3.29 -35.47
N PHE A 695 -23.93 2.72 -36.27
CA PHE A 695 -24.35 3.32 -37.53
C PHE A 695 -25.22 4.54 -37.23
N VAL A 696 -24.71 5.73 -37.55
CA VAL A 696 -25.52 6.96 -37.57
C VAL A 696 -26.16 7.06 -38.95
N PRO A 697 -27.51 7.02 -39.08
CA PRO A 697 -28.15 7.18 -40.37
C PRO A 697 -27.95 8.61 -40.90
N GLU A 698 -27.37 8.74 -42.09
CA GLU A 698 -27.39 10.01 -42.84
C GLU A 698 -28.84 10.35 -43.17
N THR A 699 -29.38 11.39 -42.54
CA THR A 699 -30.57 12.07 -43.02
C THR A 699 -30.16 13.18 -43.98
N ALA A 700 -30.90 13.31 -45.08
CA ALA A 700 -30.51 14.03 -46.29
C ALA A 700 -29.95 15.44 -46.03
N ARG A 701 -28.69 15.66 -46.43
CA ARG A 701 -28.09 16.97 -46.61
C ARG A 701 -28.84 17.74 -47.70
N ALA A 702 -29.58 18.78 -47.32
CA ALA A 702 -29.97 19.82 -48.26
C ALA A 702 -28.73 20.68 -48.58
N ALA A 703 -28.30 20.68 -49.84
CA ALA A 703 -27.26 21.56 -50.39
C ALA A 703 -27.90 22.62 -51.30
N PRO A 704 -27.15 23.60 -51.83
CA PRO A 704 -26.81 24.86 -51.16
C PRO A 704 -27.29 26.08 -51.97
N VAL A 705 -27.84 27.12 -51.32
CA VAL A 705 -28.11 28.40 -52.01
C VAL A 705 -26.93 29.35 -51.80
N THR A 706 -26.33 29.77 -52.93
CA THR A 706 -25.18 30.67 -52.98
C THR A 706 -25.61 32.11 -53.29
N ARG A 707 -25.08 33.03 -52.48
CA ARG A 707 -24.74 34.45 -52.73
C ARG A 707 -25.86 35.46 -52.98
N THR A 708 -25.95 36.44 -52.06
CA THR A 708 -25.60 37.87 -52.30
C THR A 708 -25.65 38.61 -50.94
N THR A 709 -24.49 38.91 -50.37
CA THR A 709 -23.94 40.27 -50.17
C THR A 709 -24.67 41.13 -49.14
N ASP A 710 -23.90 41.41 -48.09
CA ASP A 710 -23.99 42.52 -47.15
C ASP A 710 -25.11 42.53 -46.11
N LEU A 711 -24.67 42.89 -44.89
CA LEU A 711 -25.45 43.19 -43.70
C LEU A 711 -25.96 41.96 -42.92
N GLN A 712 -25.05 41.27 -42.23
CA GLN A 712 -25.22 40.73 -40.86
C GLN A 712 -24.13 39.69 -40.58
N ARG A 713 -22.95 40.16 -40.21
CA ARG A 713 -21.92 39.34 -39.57
C ARG A 713 -21.49 40.02 -38.28
N VAL A 714 -22.47 40.19 -37.39
CA VAL A 714 -22.28 40.59 -35.99
C VAL A 714 -23.39 39.89 -35.21
N ALA A 715 -23.03 39.17 -34.14
CA ALA A 715 -23.88 38.43 -33.19
C ALA A 715 -24.20 36.95 -33.51
N ALA A 716 -23.22 36.05 -33.33
CA ALA A 716 -23.45 34.63 -33.02
C ALA A 716 -22.24 33.96 -32.28
N GLU A 717 -21.47 34.73 -31.50
CA GLU A 717 -20.37 34.23 -30.66
C GLU A 717 -20.54 34.74 -29.22
N THR A 718 -21.46 34.18 -28.43
CA THR A 718 -21.46 34.31 -26.96
C THR A 718 -22.51 33.37 -26.36
N ASP A 719 -22.15 32.13 -26.03
CA ASP A 719 -22.93 31.31 -25.08
C ASP A 719 -22.05 30.41 -24.19
N ARG A 720 -20.72 30.52 -24.30
CA ARG A 720 -19.77 29.78 -23.44
C ARG A 720 -18.94 30.72 -22.60
N LYS A 721 -18.73 30.34 -21.34
CA LYS A 721 -17.85 31.06 -20.41
C LYS A 721 -16.49 30.36 -20.32
N THR A 722 -15.43 31.13 -20.15
CA THR A 722 -14.07 30.59 -19.99
C THR A 722 -13.47 31.07 -18.67
N ILE A 723 -12.90 30.14 -17.91
CA ILE A 723 -12.14 30.43 -16.69
C ILE A 723 -10.67 30.10 -16.93
N LEU A 724 -9.80 31.05 -16.61
CA LEU A 724 -8.35 30.88 -16.56
C LEU A 724 -7.90 30.84 -15.10
N LEU A 725 -7.49 29.67 -14.61
CA LEU A 725 -7.05 29.48 -13.22
C LEU A 725 -5.53 29.48 -13.15
N LEU A 726 -4.96 30.54 -12.55
CA LEU A 726 -3.52 30.73 -12.44
C LEU A 726 -3.05 30.65 -10.98
N ARG A 727 -2.27 29.62 -10.63
CA ARG A 727 -1.57 29.64 -9.33
C ARG A 727 -0.48 30.70 -9.34
N HIS A 728 -0.40 31.51 -8.30
CA HIS A 728 0.63 32.55 -8.19
C HIS A 728 2.06 32.02 -8.44
N ALA A 729 2.92 32.88 -8.97
CA ALA A 729 4.30 32.50 -9.27
C ALA A 729 5.14 32.35 -7.98
N LYS A 730 6.32 31.72 -8.09
CA LYS A 730 7.16 31.35 -6.94
C LYS A 730 7.52 32.56 -6.07
N SER A 731 7.23 32.49 -4.77
CA SER A 731 7.59 33.49 -3.76
C SER A 731 9.00 33.29 -3.17
N SER A 732 9.57 34.36 -2.61
CA SER A 732 10.85 34.37 -1.91
C SER A 732 10.66 34.11 -0.42
N TRP A 733 11.58 33.33 0.17
CA TRP A 733 11.67 33.05 1.61
C TRP A 733 12.91 33.67 2.27
N LYS A 734 13.70 34.44 1.51
CA LYS A 734 15.01 34.94 1.95
C LYS A 734 14.96 36.16 2.90
N GLU A 735 13.79 36.72 3.14
CA GLU A 735 13.60 37.86 4.04
C GLU A 735 12.89 37.36 5.31
N GLN A 736 13.66 36.97 6.32
CA GLN A 736 13.13 36.54 7.63
C GLN A 736 12.40 37.71 8.31
N GLY A 737 11.17 37.46 8.80
CA GLY A 737 10.36 38.44 9.55
C GLY A 737 9.14 39.03 8.81
N LEU A 738 8.91 38.71 7.54
CA LEU A 738 7.69 39.15 6.81
C LEU A 738 6.51 38.20 7.05
N ALA A 739 5.32 38.77 7.30
CA ALA A 739 4.06 38.03 7.29
C ALA A 739 3.84 37.31 5.94
N ASP A 740 3.19 36.13 5.94
CA ASP A 740 3.02 35.32 4.72
C ASP A 740 2.41 36.12 3.56
N HIS A 741 1.39 36.92 3.88
CA HIS A 741 0.66 37.76 2.93
C HIS A 741 1.56 38.78 2.21
N GLU A 742 2.62 39.25 2.88
CA GLU A 742 3.57 40.25 2.39
C GLU A 742 4.79 39.68 1.66
N ARG A 743 4.82 38.37 1.42
CA ARG A 743 5.96 37.74 0.74
C ARG A 743 6.07 38.16 -0.73
N PRO A 744 7.24 38.64 -1.18
CA PRO A 744 7.45 39.04 -2.56
C PRO A 744 7.71 37.83 -3.48
N LEU A 745 7.63 38.05 -4.80
CA LEU A 745 8.06 37.06 -5.79
C LEU A 745 9.58 36.82 -5.74
N ALA A 746 9.99 35.55 -5.83
CA ALA A 746 11.38 35.15 -6.03
C ALA A 746 11.85 35.48 -7.45
N LYS A 747 13.17 35.38 -7.70
CA LYS A 747 13.76 35.57 -9.04
C LYS A 747 13.05 34.74 -10.10
N ARG A 748 12.80 33.44 -9.81
CA ARG A 748 12.03 32.55 -10.69
C ARG A 748 10.61 33.06 -10.93
N GLY A 749 9.89 33.47 -9.88
CA GLY A 749 8.52 33.98 -10.03
C GLY A 749 8.41 35.27 -10.86
N LYS A 750 9.44 36.14 -10.79
CA LYS A 750 9.53 37.34 -11.64
C LYS A 750 9.79 37.04 -13.11
N ARG A 751 10.37 35.87 -13.43
CA ARG A 751 10.60 35.39 -14.80
C ARG A 751 9.38 34.65 -15.35
N ASP A 752 8.80 33.76 -14.55
CA ASP A 752 7.73 32.87 -15.01
C ASP A 752 6.41 33.65 -15.24
N ALA A 753 6.11 34.70 -14.44
CA ALA A 753 4.87 35.47 -14.59
C ALA A 753 4.74 36.23 -15.94
N PRO A 754 5.77 36.96 -16.44
CA PRO A 754 5.76 37.50 -17.80
C PRO A 754 5.58 36.44 -18.89
N ALA A 755 6.21 35.26 -18.74
CA ALA A 755 6.10 34.17 -19.72
C ALA A 755 4.66 33.64 -19.84
N ILE A 756 3.94 33.53 -18.71
CA ILE A 756 2.50 33.23 -18.71
C ILE A 756 1.72 34.30 -19.45
N GLY A 757 2.00 35.59 -19.22
CA GLY A 757 1.33 36.68 -19.92
C GLY A 757 1.52 36.60 -21.44
N GLN A 758 2.75 36.32 -21.89
CA GLN A 758 3.04 36.11 -23.31
C GLN A 758 2.35 34.86 -23.88
N LEU A 759 2.27 33.77 -23.11
CA LEU A 759 1.51 32.58 -23.50
C LEU A 759 0.02 32.92 -23.71
N VAL A 760 -0.59 33.61 -22.75
CA VAL A 760 -1.99 34.05 -22.81
C VAL A 760 -2.24 34.92 -24.05
N TYR A 761 -1.32 35.84 -24.36
CA TYR A 761 -1.39 36.65 -25.59
C TYR A 761 -1.31 35.78 -26.85
N ARG A 762 -0.29 34.92 -26.95
CA ARG A 762 -0.05 34.05 -28.14
C ARG A 762 -1.21 33.10 -28.41
N LYS A 763 -1.89 32.63 -27.37
CA LYS A 763 -3.04 31.73 -27.46
C LYS A 763 -4.36 32.48 -27.73
N GLY A 764 -4.37 33.81 -27.81
CA GLY A 764 -5.60 34.60 -27.97
C GLY A 764 -6.52 34.54 -26.74
N LEU A 765 -5.95 34.25 -25.57
CA LEU A 765 -6.67 34.00 -24.30
C LEU A 765 -6.75 35.22 -23.39
N VAL A 766 -6.55 36.44 -23.92
CA VAL A 766 -6.63 37.67 -23.12
C VAL A 766 -7.98 37.73 -22.40
N PRO A 767 -8.01 37.84 -21.05
CA PRO A 767 -9.26 37.82 -20.28
C PRO A 767 -9.97 39.18 -20.31
N ASP A 768 -11.30 39.17 -20.11
CA ASP A 768 -12.11 40.38 -19.96
C ASP A 768 -11.95 40.99 -18.56
N LEU A 769 -11.69 40.14 -17.57
CA LEU A 769 -11.51 40.46 -16.16
C LEU A 769 -10.38 39.62 -15.55
N ILE A 770 -9.50 40.25 -14.77
CA ILE A 770 -8.51 39.56 -13.92
C ILE A 770 -8.85 39.88 -12.46
N VAL A 771 -9.07 38.83 -11.66
CA VAL A 771 -9.24 38.93 -10.21
C VAL A 771 -8.09 38.20 -9.52
N SER A 772 -7.48 38.83 -8.51
CA SER A 772 -6.33 38.27 -7.81
C SER A 772 -6.50 38.37 -6.30
N SER A 773 -5.99 37.35 -5.59
CA SER A 773 -5.76 37.44 -4.14
C SER A 773 -4.93 38.67 -3.77
N THR A 774 -5.27 39.29 -2.64
CA THR A 774 -4.58 40.46 -2.09
C THR A 774 -3.14 40.17 -1.65
N ALA A 775 -2.73 38.90 -1.52
CA ALA A 775 -1.36 38.55 -1.17
C ALA A 775 -0.37 39.12 -2.19
N LYS A 776 0.72 39.72 -1.70
CA LYS A 776 1.70 40.46 -2.51
C LYS A 776 2.26 39.66 -3.68
N ARG A 777 2.50 38.36 -3.50
CA ARG A 777 2.94 37.43 -4.56
C ARG A 777 1.89 37.24 -5.65
N ALA A 778 0.62 37.06 -5.29
CA ALA A 778 -0.48 36.87 -6.21
C ALA A 778 -0.76 38.16 -6.99
N ARG A 779 -0.90 39.30 -6.30
CA ARG A 779 -1.04 40.63 -6.90
C ARG A 779 0.08 40.94 -7.89
N LYS A 780 1.33 40.64 -7.53
CA LYS A 780 2.49 40.88 -8.41
C LYS A 780 2.51 39.93 -9.60
N THR A 781 2.10 38.67 -9.45
CA THR A 781 1.93 37.74 -10.57
C THR A 781 0.86 38.25 -11.53
N ALA A 782 -0.33 38.61 -11.03
CA ALA A 782 -1.43 39.11 -11.86
C ALA A 782 -1.05 40.38 -12.63
N LYS A 783 -0.36 41.33 -11.99
CA LYS A 783 0.11 42.56 -12.65
C LYS A 783 1.10 42.27 -13.79
N LEU A 784 2.07 41.38 -13.56
CA LEU A 784 3.04 41.00 -14.59
C LEU A 784 2.39 40.25 -15.76
N VAL A 785 1.42 39.38 -15.48
CA VAL A 785 0.64 38.69 -16.51
C VAL A 785 -0.18 39.68 -17.32
N ALA A 786 -0.90 40.60 -16.67
CA ALA A 786 -1.71 41.63 -17.32
C ALA A 786 -0.89 42.49 -18.29
N GLU A 787 0.29 42.94 -17.86
CA GLU A 787 1.22 43.74 -18.67
C GLU A 787 1.66 43.00 -19.94
N HIS A 788 1.90 41.69 -19.85
CA HIS A 788 2.46 40.88 -20.95
C HIS A 788 1.40 40.18 -21.79
N CYS A 789 0.15 40.09 -21.32
CA CYS A 789 -0.97 39.56 -22.11
C CYS A 789 -1.76 40.64 -22.87
N GLY A 790 -1.40 41.92 -22.70
CA GLY A 790 -2.09 43.04 -23.34
C GLY A 790 -3.39 43.46 -22.64
N TYR A 791 -3.61 43.05 -21.39
CA TYR A 791 -4.75 43.47 -20.59
C TYR A 791 -4.60 44.94 -20.15
N ARG A 792 -5.58 45.78 -20.51
CA ARG A 792 -5.52 47.25 -20.31
C ARG A 792 -6.35 47.77 -19.13
N LYS A 793 -7.18 46.92 -18.52
CA LYS A 793 -8.00 47.30 -17.35
C LYS A 793 -7.21 47.06 -16.06
N GLU A 794 -7.74 47.54 -14.94
CA GLU A 794 -7.15 47.29 -13.62
C GLU A 794 -7.41 45.84 -13.16
N VAL A 795 -6.42 45.24 -12.50
CA VAL A 795 -6.59 43.93 -11.83
C VAL A 795 -7.40 44.14 -10.56
N VAL A 796 -8.54 43.46 -10.45
CA VAL A 796 -9.39 43.51 -9.27
C VAL A 796 -8.75 42.66 -8.17
N LEU A 797 -8.69 43.19 -6.95
CA LEU A 797 -8.18 42.47 -5.79
C LEU A 797 -9.33 42.01 -4.89
N SER A 798 -9.26 40.78 -4.41
CA SER A 798 -10.24 40.22 -3.46
C SER A 798 -9.49 39.48 -2.35
N ASP A 799 -9.83 39.79 -1.09
CA ASP A 799 -9.32 39.06 0.08
C ASP A 799 -9.88 37.64 0.13
N ASP A 800 -11.09 37.42 -0.40
CA ASP A 800 -11.78 36.12 -0.50
C ASP A 800 -11.07 35.13 -1.43
N LEU A 801 -9.96 35.51 -2.08
CA LEU A 801 -9.14 34.58 -2.87
C LEU A 801 -7.88 34.10 -2.13
N TYR A 802 -7.64 34.57 -0.90
CA TYR A 802 -6.49 34.17 -0.11
C TYR A 802 -6.73 32.85 0.62
N LEU A 803 -6.12 31.76 0.13
CA LEU A 803 -6.31 30.39 0.64
C LEU A 803 -7.78 29.90 0.60
N ALA A 804 -8.58 30.47 -0.31
CA ALA A 804 -9.99 30.12 -0.47
C ALA A 804 -10.22 28.65 -0.84
N PRO A 805 -11.28 28.00 -0.34
CA PRO A 805 -11.80 26.75 -0.87
C PRO A 805 -12.54 26.95 -2.21
N PRO A 806 -12.79 25.89 -2.99
CA PRO A 806 -13.51 25.98 -4.28
C PRO A 806 -14.85 26.72 -4.23
N ALA A 807 -15.60 26.60 -3.14
CA ALA A 807 -16.89 27.25 -2.97
C ALA A 807 -16.81 28.78 -3.09
N GLU A 808 -15.79 29.41 -2.47
CA GLU A 808 -15.61 30.86 -2.50
C GLU A 808 -15.25 31.36 -3.91
N TYR A 809 -14.45 30.60 -4.67
CA TYR A 809 -14.21 30.90 -6.08
C TYR A 809 -15.48 30.83 -6.92
N LEU A 810 -16.33 29.82 -6.69
CA LEU A 810 -17.62 29.69 -7.40
C LEU A 810 -18.59 30.83 -7.04
N ASP A 811 -18.62 31.25 -5.78
CA ASP A 811 -19.44 32.37 -5.33
C ASP A 811 -18.99 33.70 -5.94
N LEU A 812 -17.68 33.93 -6.06
CA LEU A 812 -17.14 35.06 -6.79
C LEU A 812 -17.56 35.01 -8.27
N LEU A 813 -17.41 33.85 -8.91
CA LEU A 813 -17.77 33.66 -10.32
C LEU A 813 -19.26 33.95 -10.56
N ARG A 814 -20.17 33.46 -9.72
CA ARG A 814 -21.63 33.69 -9.81
C ARG A 814 -22.03 35.16 -9.78
N GLN A 815 -21.22 36.01 -9.16
CA GLN A 815 -21.47 37.45 -9.05
C GLN A 815 -20.97 38.25 -10.25
N LEU A 816 -20.28 37.62 -11.21
CA LEU A 816 -19.74 38.32 -12.36
C LEU A 816 -20.85 38.74 -13.34
N PRO A 817 -20.73 39.94 -13.95
CA PRO A 817 -21.64 40.35 -15.01
C PRO A 817 -21.57 39.39 -16.21
N ASP A 818 -22.72 39.09 -16.82
CA ASP A 818 -22.80 38.21 -17.98
C ASP A 818 -22.05 38.76 -19.21
N SER A 819 -21.69 40.05 -19.23
CA SER A 819 -20.82 40.65 -20.24
C SER A 819 -19.36 40.17 -20.19
N ILE A 820 -18.96 39.49 -19.11
CA ILE A 820 -17.65 38.84 -19.01
C ILE A 820 -17.75 37.47 -19.68
N GLY A 821 -17.00 37.25 -20.75
CA GLY A 821 -16.90 35.94 -21.41
C GLY A 821 -15.75 35.11 -20.85
N ARG A 822 -14.62 35.76 -20.55
CA ARG A 822 -13.40 35.13 -20.04
C ARG A 822 -12.90 35.83 -18.78
N VAL A 823 -12.78 35.09 -17.69
CA VAL A 823 -12.22 35.58 -16.42
C VAL A 823 -10.94 34.84 -16.06
N MET A 824 -9.95 35.55 -15.53
CA MET A 824 -8.75 34.97 -14.94
C MET A 824 -8.77 35.15 -13.43
N LEU A 825 -8.60 34.05 -12.68
CA LEU A 825 -8.46 34.07 -11.22
C LEU A 825 -7.01 33.71 -10.85
N VAL A 826 -6.38 34.55 -10.03
CA VAL A 826 -5.00 34.35 -9.56
C VAL A 826 -4.98 34.10 -8.06
N GLY A 827 -4.74 32.84 -7.68
CA GLY A 827 -4.94 32.35 -6.31
C GLY A 827 -3.85 31.40 -5.79
N HIS A 828 -4.22 30.62 -4.78
CA HIS A 828 -3.32 29.75 -3.99
C HIS A 828 -3.80 28.30 -3.97
N ASN A 829 -2.86 27.36 -3.78
CA ASN A 829 -3.20 25.97 -3.46
C ASN A 829 -3.48 25.82 -1.96
N PRO A 830 -4.29 24.83 -1.54
CA PRO A 830 -4.86 23.77 -2.39
C PRO A 830 -6.07 24.20 -3.24
N GLY A 831 -6.80 25.25 -2.84
CA GLY A 831 -8.08 25.62 -3.44
C GLY A 831 -8.12 25.82 -4.96
N MET A 832 -7.03 26.31 -5.58
CA MET A 832 -6.95 26.39 -7.06
C MET A 832 -6.90 25.02 -7.73
N SER A 833 -6.11 24.08 -7.20
CA SER A 833 -6.10 22.69 -7.69
C SER A 833 -7.46 22.04 -7.46
N ASP A 834 -8.01 22.22 -6.26
CA ASP A 834 -9.31 21.63 -5.89
C ASP A 834 -10.43 22.15 -6.79
N LEU A 835 -10.39 23.43 -7.19
CA LEU A 835 -11.36 24.02 -8.11
C LEU A 835 -11.21 23.47 -9.55
N VAL A 836 -9.98 23.31 -10.05
CA VAL A 836 -9.74 22.66 -11.35
C VAL A 836 -10.29 21.23 -11.32
N ASN A 837 -9.97 20.47 -10.28
CA ASN A 837 -10.39 19.09 -10.12
C ASN A 837 -11.92 18.98 -10.02
N ALA A 838 -12.56 19.88 -9.27
CA ALA A 838 -14.01 19.94 -9.13
C ALA A 838 -14.72 20.26 -10.45
N LEU A 839 -14.29 21.31 -11.16
CA LEU A 839 -14.92 21.78 -12.38
C LEU A 839 -14.64 20.87 -13.57
N ALA A 840 -13.43 20.34 -13.72
CA ALA A 840 -13.02 19.60 -14.91
C ALA A 840 -12.96 18.08 -14.74
N ASP A 841 -13.24 17.56 -13.54
CA ASP A 841 -13.23 16.12 -13.26
C ASP A 841 -11.87 15.45 -13.54
N VAL A 842 -10.81 16.11 -13.10
CA VAL A 842 -9.41 15.65 -13.24
C VAL A 842 -8.75 15.55 -11.87
N ASP A 843 -7.63 14.84 -11.80
CA ASP A 843 -6.76 14.81 -10.62
C ASP A 843 -5.42 15.47 -10.97
N THR A 844 -5.33 16.79 -10.73
CA THR A 844 -4.12 17.56 -11.00
C THR A 844 -3.77 18.50 -9.86
N GLU A 845 -2.47 18.65 -9.59
CA GLU A 845 -1.97 19.70 -8.71
C GLU A 845 -1.34 20.81 -9.57
N LEU A 846 -1.79 22.06 -9.39
CA LEU A 846 -1.19 23.20 -10.07
C LEU A 846 0.12 23.62 -9.38
N PRO A 847 1.33 23.44 -9.95
CA PRO A 847 2.54 24.03 -9.40
C PRO A 847 2.54 25.57 -9.54
N THR A 848 3.43 26.27 -8.82
CA THR A 848 3.49 27.75 -8.89
C THR A 848 3.73 28.20 -10.33
N ALA A 849 2.93 29.16 -10.83
CA ALA A 849 2.90 29.61 -12.22
C ALA A 849 2.27 28.62 -13.24
N ALA A 850 1.51 27.62 -12.80
CA ALA A 850 0.67 26.83 -13.70
C ALA A 850 -0.63 27.55 -14.03
N LEU A 851 -1.09 27.42 -15.28
CA LEU A 851 -2.31 28.03 -15.81
C LEU A 851 -3.21 26.93 -16.38
N ALA A 852 -4.44 26.82 -15.89
CA ALA A 852 -5.48 25.94 -16.44
C ALA A 852 -6.54 26.76 -17.19
N GLN A 853 -6.98 26.27 -18.35
CA GLN A 853 -8.12 26.82 -19.10
C GLN A 853 -9.31 25.87 -18.99
N ILE A 854 -10.42 26.35 -18.45
CA ILE A 854 -11.68 25.61 -18.35
C ILE A 854 -12.75 26.35 -19.15
N GLU A 855 -13.45 25.63 -20.01
CA GLU A 855 -14.64 26.12 -20.71
C GLU A 855 -15.91 25.55 -20.08
N LEU A 856 -16.88 26.42 -19.83
CA LEU A 856 -18.16 26.09 -19.24
C LEU A 856 -19.28 26.31 -20.26
N ASP A 857 -20.15 25.33 -20.38
CA ASP A 857 -21.35 25.39 -21.22
C ASP A 857 -22.52 26.00 -20.42
N VAL A 858 -22.29 27.21 -19.88
CA VAL A 858 -23.31 28.00 -19.18
C VAL A 858 -23.47 29.34 -19.88
N PRO A 859 -24.71 29.81 -20.14
CA PRO A 859 -24.93 31.08 -20.81
C PRO A 859 -24.61 32.28 -19.89
N ARG A 860 -24.77 32.11 -18.57
CA ARG A 860 -24.62 33.16 -17.56
C ARG A 860 -23.82 32.67 -16.36
N TRP A 861 -23.09 33.56 -15.71
CA TRP A 861 -22.25 33.17 -14.57
C TRP A 861 -23.04 32.74 -13.34
N ARG A 862 -24.22 33.35 -13.12
CA ARG A 862 -25.15 32.97 -12.05
C ARG A 862 -25.70 31.54 -12.18
N ASP A 863 -25.62 30.94 -13.36
CA ASP A 863 -26.10 29.58 -13.63
C ASP A 863 -25.03 28.53 -13.25
N LEU A 864 -23.88 28.95 -12.70
CA LEU A 864 -22.88 28.04 -12.11
C LEU A 864 -23.42 27.38 -10.85
N GLU A 865 -23.77 26.11 -10.92
CA GLU A 865 -24.11 25.28 -9.78
C GLU A 865 -22.85 24.57 -9.22
N PRO A 866 -22.84 24.12 -7.95
CA PRO A 866 -21.72 23.36 -7.41
C PRO A 866 -21.35 22.10 -8.21
N LYS A 867 -22.30 21.56 -8.99
CA LYS A 867 -22.14 20.39 -9.85
C LYS A 867 -21.81 20.73 -11.31
N THR A 868 -21.73 22.01 -11.69
CA THR A 868 -21.44 22.39 -13.07
C THR A 868 -20.07 21.87 -13.48
N LYS A 869 -20.05 21.03 -14.53
CA LYS A 869 -18.81 20.51 -15.11
C LYS A 869 -18.40 21.37 -16.31
N GLY A 870 -17.13 21.72 -16.33
CA GLY A 870 -16.46 22.36 -17.46
C GLY A 870 -15.51 21.38 -18.14
N LYS A 871 -15.11 21.71 -19.36
CA LYS A 871 -14.06 21.01 -20.08
C LYS A 871 -12.72 21.68 -19.77
N LEU A 872 -11.77 20.94 -19.19
CA LEU A 872 -10.37 21.37 -19.20
C LEU A 872 -9.86 21.36 -20.64
N VAL A 873 -9.63 22.54 -21.20
CA VAL A 873 -9.17 22.70 -22.58
C VAL A 873 -7.67 22.48 -22.69
N ASP A 874 -6.91 23.05 -21.75
CA ASP A 874 -5.45 22.97 -21.72
C ASP A 874 -4.95 23.28 -20.30
N LEU A 875 -3.75 22.77 -19.97
CA LEU A 875 -3.06 23.00 -18.71
C LEU A 875 -1.58 23.23 -19.01
N TRP A 876 -1.10 24.45 -18.73
CA TRP A 876 0.29 24.82 -18.98
C TRP A 876 1.09 24.81 -17.69
N LEU A 877 2.16 24.04 -17.68
CA LEU A 877 3.07 23.92 -16.56
C LEU A 877 4.27 24.87 -16.72
N PRO A 878 4.88 25.37 -15.62
CA PRO A 878 6.00 26.31 -15.68
C PRO A 878 7.22 25.82 -16.48
N ARG A 879 7.41 24.50 -16.60
CA ARG A 879 8.50 23.89 -17.37
C ARG A 879 8.28 23.99 -18.88
N GLU A 880 7.06 24.26 -19.32
CA GLU A 880 6.66 24.39 -20.73
C GLU A 880 6.64 25.85 -21.18
N LEU A 881 6.90 26.79 -20.26
CA LEU A 881 6.91 28.24 -20.51
C LEU A 881 8.29 28.78 -20.92
N SER A 882 9.34 27.94 -20.89
CA SER A 882 10.73 28.29 -21.19
C SER A 882 11.06 28.28 -22.66
#